data_AF-A0A538E7N0-F1
#
_entry.id   AF-A0A538E7N0-F1
#
_cell.length_a   1.000
_cell.length_b   1.000
_cell.length_c   1.000
_cell.angle_alpha   90.00
_cell.angle_beta   90.00
_cell.angle_gamma   90.00
#
_symmetry.space_group_name_H-M   'P 1'
#
loop_
_entity.id
_entity.type
_entity.pdbx_description
1 polymer ?
#
loop_
_entity_poly.entity_id
_entity_poly.type
_entity_poly.pdbx_seq_one_letter_code
_entity_poly.pdbx_strand_id
1 'polypeptide(L)'
;MDAAPLSMDDLLARAVAAQASDLHLVPGAPPTVRVHGELVRLDGSERLTPDDTRELVYRILATEQQKRLEVDRQLDFSYGVRGLARFRVNAHFQRDSLAAAFRYVPEELRTLEELGLPASLRELAMRPRGLVLVTGPTGSGKSTTLAAMVDEINRVKSHHILTIEDPIEFLHRHKRCVVTQREIGTDASSFAEALRAGVRQDPDVILLGEMRDLETIGTALTAAETGHLVLATLHTQSAPSTIDRVIDVFPPTQQEQVRMQLANTLQGVVTQALLPTPTRDGRVACLEILLPDDAVRNLIRQGKVEQVYSVMQTSRAREETARLDRGCALRFQPQGRARRSARAQRYRGERHRRRARAPVRPPPRRELVMSGYGYFPEAGSFPEPEPPADDMSQGEGEVLGPAFETERAAATPEPEAATAAPEVLAIEPEPEAAPTAPLGDPGPEPQAGISAPERRRRLAFRRERKPNPAKADAKDKRLKKLVGLEIGASQIAAARVVNNGVPELLGVAREPLEPGVVVAGEIRDAEALASALQGFFDRHKLPKKGVRLGISNNRIGVRVFEIEGVTDERQLENAIRFRAEEVLPIPLDQAVLDYVVLDEGESAEGAPVRRILLVVAYREVVERYLEACRGAGLEVVGIDLEAFALLRSLAAPAARDQSQGALVAVCVGHDRTTIAVSNGRFCEFTRVLDWGGWSLNVAVARELDRAPSEVESIKRQLSFAQVTPVDGLTAESVAKTRDGAQRALAAFARELIGSLHFYQAQPGALGIGEIVVTGGTAHMHGFAEALGRLIGVPVRLGDPFARLKTGRSSESEQQMGSLAVAIGLGIED
;
A
#
# COMPACT_ATOMS: atom_id res chain seq x y z
N MET A 1 -37.41 -35.60 31.06
CA MET A 1 -37.29 -34.15 31.32
C MET A 1 -36.57 -33.63 30.11
N ASP A 2 -37.27 -32.93 29.22
CA ASP A 2 -36.62 -32.37 28.05
C ASP A 2 -35.73 -31.22 28.52
N ALA A 3 -34.44 -31.30 28.23
CA ALA A 3 -33.52 -30.21 28.52
C ALA A 3 -33.96 -28.98 27.72
N ALA A 4 -33.95 -27.81 28.33
CA ALA A 4 -34.25 -26.57 27.62
C ALA A 4 -33.31 -26.44 26.40
N PRO A 5 -33.83 -26.07 25.22
CA PRO A 5 -33.02 -26.01 24.00
C PRO A 5 -31.84 -25.04 24.18
N LEU A 6 -30.66 -25.45 23.72
CA LEU A 6 -29.42 -24.74 23.97
C LEU A 6 -29.46 -23.35 23.31
N SER A 7 -29.61 -22.29 24.10
CA SER A 7 -29.71 -20.92 23.58
C SER A 7 -28.34 -20.26 23.42
N MET A 8 -28.14 -19.55 22.31
CA MET A 8 -26.94 -18.73 22.10
C MET A 8 -26.83 -17.63 23.17
N ASP A 9 -27.94 -16.94 23.46
CA ASP A 9 -27.97 -15.84 24.42
C ASP A 9 -27.61 -16.31 25.84
N ASP A 10 -28.03 -17.52 26.23
CA ASP A 10 -27.66 -18.11 27.53
C ASP A 10 -26.18 -18.47 27.60
N LEU A 11 -25.59 -18.99 26.51
CA LEU A 11 -24.15 -19.26 26.44
C LEU A 11 -23.33 -17.97 26.54
N LEU A 12 -23.77 -16.91 25.86
CA LEU A 12 -23.13 -15.59 25.90
C LEU A 12 -23.30 -14.94 27.28
N ALA A 13 -24.48 -15.03 27.90
CA ALA A 13 -24.73 -14.55 29.26
C ALA A 13 -23.84 -15.26 30.29
N ARG A 14 -23.69 -16.59 30.19
CA ARG A 14 -22.80 -17.36 31.07
C ARG A 14 -21.33 -17.04 30.82
N ALA A 15 -20.92 -16.77 29.58
CA ALA A 15 -19.56 -16.34 29.27
C ALA A 15 -19.23 -14.96 29.87
N VAL A 16 -20.16 -14.00 29.80
CA VAL A 16 -20.02 -12.68 30.43
C VAL A 16 -20.01 -12.80 31.96
N ALA A 17 -20.89 -13.61 32.54
CA ALA A 17 -20.90 -13.87 33.99
C ALA A 17 -19.60 -14.51 34.50
N ALA A 18 -18.94 -15.32 33.67
CA ALA A 18 -17.62 -15.89 33.95
C ALA A 18 -16.44 -14.92 33.67
N GLN A 19 -16.71 -13.66 33.32
CA GLN A 19 -15.74 -12.65 32.92
C GLN A 19 -14.78 -13.12 31.79
N ALA A 20 -15.31 -13.91 30.84
CA ALA A 20 -14.52 -14.46 29.75
C ALA A 20 -14.16 -13.42 28.68
N SER A 21 -12.95 -13.50 28.13
CA SER A 21 -12.54 -12.68 26.97
C SER A 21 -13.11 -13.21 25.66
N ASP A 22 -13.21 -14.54 25.54
CA ASP A 22 -13.68 -15.23 24.34
C ASP A 22 -14.56 -16.45 24.72
N LEU A 23 -15.54 -16.78 23.88
CA LEU A 23 -16.32 -18.03 23.91
C LEU A 23 -16.09 -18.79 22.59
N HIS A 24 -15.84 -20.09 22.69
CA HIS A 24 -15.60 -20.98 21.55
C HIS A 24 -16.66 -22.08 21.49
N LEU A 25 -17.31 -22.22 20.34
CA LEU A 25 -18.28 -23.27 20.02
C LEU A 25 -17.67 -24.17 18.94
N VAL A 26 -17.41 -25.44 19.29
CA VAL A 26 -16.66 -26.40 18.47
C VAL A 26 -17.32 -27.78 18.57
N PRO A 27 -17.68 -28.44 17.45
CA PRO A 27 -18.24 -29.78 17.46
C PRO A 27 -17.30 -30.81 18.12
N GLY A 28 -17.87 -31.69 18.95
CA GLY A 28 -17.16 -32.70 19.74
C GLY A 28 -16.59 -32.18 21.07
N ALA A 29 -16.61 -30.87 21.31
CA ALA A 29 -16.21 -30.24 22.57
C ALA A 29 -17.40 -29.54 23.24
N PRO A 30 -17.41 -29.38 24.58
CA PRO A 30 -18.36 -28.47 25.23
C PRO A 30 -18.06 -27.01 24.89
N PRO A 31 -19.05 -26.10 25.02
CA PRO A 31 -18.81 -24.66 25.05
C PRO A 31 -17.63 -24.34 25.97
N THR A 32 -16.63 -23.64 25.42
CA THR A 32 -15.35 -23.39 26.10
C THR A 32 -15.06 -21.90 26.10
N VAL A 33 -14.82 -21.34 27.28
CA VAL A 33 -14.53 -19.91 27.46
C VAL A 33 -13.06 -19.68 27.74
N ARG A 34 -12.57 -18.48 27.44
CA ARG A 34 -11.23 -18.02 27.82
C ARG A 34 -11.32 -17.10 29.03
N VAL A 35 -10.77 -17.51 30.17
CA VAL A 35 -10.72 -16.72 31.41
C VAL A 35 -9.26 -16.55 31.80
N HIS A 36 -8.83 -15.30 32.03
CA HIS A 36 -7.42 -14.93 32.29
C HIS A 36 -6.38 -15.51 31.30
N GLY A 37 -6.80 -15.78 30.05
CA GLY A 37 -5.96 -16.34 28.99
C GLY A 37 -6.08 -17.85 28.81
N GLU A 38 -6.54 -18.59 29.82
CA GLU A 38 -6.69 -20.05 29.80
C GLU A 38 -8.06 -20.50 29.28
N LEU A 39 -8.12 -21.66 28.61
CA LEU A 39 -9.37 -22.23 28.10
C LEU A 39 -10.02 -23.13 29.14
N VAL A 40 -11.20 -22.74 29.61
CA VAL A 40 -11.99 -23.43 30.64
C VAL A 40 -13.32 -23.87 30.03
N ARG A 41 -13.77 -25.09 30.33
CA ARG A 41 -15.08 -25.57 29.87
C ARG A 41 -16.18 -24.88 30.68
N LEU A 42 -17.27 -24.52 30.02
CA LEU A 42 -18.37 -23.81 30.65
C LEU A 42 -19.26 -24.81 31.42
N ASP A 43 -19.22 -24.73 32.76
CA ASP A 43 -19.80 -25.74 33.68
C ASP A 43 -21.26 -26.09 33.37
N GLY A 44 -21.58 -27.39 33.45
CA GLY A 44 -22.93 -27.91 33.17
C GLY A 44 -23.31 -27.94 31.70
N SER A 45 -22.34 -27.82 30.76
CA SER A 45 -22.59 -27.89 29.32
C SER A 45 -22.09 -29.21 28.74
N GLU A 46 -22.90 -29.86 27.90
CA GLU A 46 -22.53 -31.09 27.19
C GLU A 46 -21.66 -30.81 25.96
N ARG A 47 -21.19 -31.88 25.28
CA ARG A 47 -20.42 -31.76 24.03
C ARG A 47 -21.34 -31.38 22.88
N LEU A 48 -20.99 -30.32 22.15
CA LEU A 48 -21.76 -29.86 21.00
C LEU A 48 -21.67 -30.87 19.84
N THR A 49 -22.80 -31.19 19.23
CA THR A 49 -22.87 -31.89 17.95
C THR A 49 -22.65 -30.93 16.77
N PRO A 50 -22.40 -31.43 15.54
CA PRO A 50 -22.37 -30.59 14.34
C PRO A 50 -23.71 -29.86 14.08
N ASP A 51 -24.83 -30.46 14.47
CA ASP A 51 -26.15 -29.87 14.29
C ASP A 51 -26.42 -28.77 15.33
N ASP A 52 -26.01 -28.97 16.59
CA ASP A 52 -26.09 -27.94 17.64
C ASP A 52 -25.35 -26.67 17.20
N THR A 53 -24.10 -26.81 16.73
CA THR A 53 -23.32 -25.65 16.27
C THR A 53 -23.89 -24.98 15.03
N ARG A 54 -24.55 -25.74 14.13
CA ARG A 54 -25.24 -25.16 12.97
C ARG A 54 -26.44 -24.35 13.42
N GLU A 55 -27.30 -24.90 14.28
CA GLU A 55 -28.48 -24.21 14.80
C GLU A 55 -28.10 -22.92 15.54
N LEU A 56 -27.16 -23.03 16.49
CA LEU A 56 -26.63 -21.92 17.28
C LEU A 56 -26.10 -20.79 16.39
N VAL A 57 -25.24 -21.12 15.43
CA VAL A 57 -24.60 -20.10 14.56
C VAL A 57 -25.59 -19.53 13.55
N TYR A 58 -26.45 -20.32 12.92
CA TYR A 58 -27.37 -19.80 11.89
C TYR A 58 -28.45 -18.90 12.48
N ARG A 59 -28.84 -19.13 13.74
CA ARG A 59 -29.81 -18.30 14.48
C ARG A 59 -29.37 -16.85 14.71
N ILE A 60 -28.06 -16.57 14.67
CA ILE A 60 -27.51 -15.21 14.83
C ILE A 60 -27.06 -14.57 13.51
N LEU A 61 -27.28 -15.23 12.37
CA LEU A 61 -26.89 -14.76 11.05
C LEU A 61 -28.11 -14.35 10.22
N ALA A 62 -28.04 -13.19 9.58
CA ALA A 62 -28.98 -12.80 8.53
C ALA A 62 -28.87 -13.71 7.29
N THR A 63 -29.92 -13.81 6.47
CA THR A 63 -29.95 -14.69 5.28
C THR A 63 -28.77 -14.47 4.32
N GLU A 64 -28.36 -13.22 4.08
CA GLU A 64 -27.19 -12.92 3.25
C GLU A 64 -25.86 -13.31 3.92
N GLN A 65 -25.76 -13.18 5.23
CA GLN A 65 -24.61 -13.64 6.00
C GLN A 65 -24.50 -15.18 5.97
N GLN A 66 -25.62 -15.90 6.05
CA GLN A 66 -25.65 -17.36 5.88
C GLN A 66 -25.17 -17.78 4.49
N LYS A 67 -25.65 -17.12 3.42
CA LYS A 67 -25.18 -17.37 2.04
C LYS A 67 -23.68 -17.13 1.89
N ARG A 68 -23.17 -16.01 2.41
CA ARG A 68 -21.72 -15.70 2.40
C ARG A 68 -20.92 -16.75 3.16
N LEU A 69 -21.37 -17.15 4.35
CA LEU A 69 -20.70 -18.18 5.14
C LEU A 69 -20.65 -19.55 4.42
N GLU A 70 -21.67 -19.93 3.66
CA GLU A 70 -21.66 -21.16 2.84
C GLU A 70 -20.71 -21.08 1.62
N VAL A 71 -20.55 -19.90 1.03
CA VAL A 71 -19.66 -19.67 -0.13
C VAL A 71 -18.20 -19.50 0.31
N ASP A 72 -17.95 -18.53 1.20
CA ASP A 72 -16.62 -18.11 1.65
C ASP A 72 -16.03 -19.06 2.71
N ARG A 73 -16.87 -19.90 3.33
CA ARG A 73 -16.56 -20.85 4.42
C ARG A 73 -16.06 -20.22 5.73
N GLN A 74 -16.11 -18.90 5.83
CA GLN A 74 -15.86 -18.11 7.03
C GLN A 74 -16.59 -16.76 6.96
N LEU A 75 -16.89 -16.16 8.11
CA LEU A 75 -17.49 -14.83 8.21
C LEU A 75 -17.13 -14.16 9.55
N ASP A 76 -16.62 -12.94 9.49
CA ASP A 76 -16.52 -12.01 10.63
C ASP A 76 -17.73 -11.05 10.64
N PHE A 77 -18.33 -10.82 11.81
CA PHE A 77 -19.46 -9.90 12.02
C PHE A 77 -19.60 -9.51 13.50
N SER A 78 -20.40 -8.47 13.80
CA SER A 78 -20.82 -8.18 15.17
C SER A 78 -22.13 -8.86 15.56
N TYR A 79 -22.26 -9.33 16.80
CA TYR A 79 -23.52 -9.75 17.39
C TYR A 79 -23.77 -9.04 18.73
N GLY A 80 -25.00 -8.57 18.99
CA GLY A 80 -25.35 -7.83 20.20
C GLY A 80 -26.51 -8.46 20.93
N VAL A 81 -26.31 -8.81 22.20
CA VAL A 81 -27.36 -9.33 23.10
C VAL A 81 -27.87 -8.16 23.93
N ARG A 82 -29.15 -7.81 23.75
CA ARG A 82 -29.77 -6.61 24.33
C ARG A 82 -29.70 -6.64 25.87
N GLY A 83 -29.03 -5.64 26.45
CA GLY A 83 -28.89 -5.51 27.90
C GLY A 83 -27.82 -6.40 28.54
N LEU A 84 -27.00 -7.08 27.72
CA LEU A 84 -25.88 -7.90 28.18
C LEU A 84 -24.53 -7.36 27.69
N ALA A 85 -24.27 -7.46 26.37
CA ALA A 85 -22.97 -7.16 25.76
C ALA A 85 -23.04 -7.19 24.22
N ARG A 86 -22.00 -6.67 23.57
CA ARG A 86 -21.65 -7.00 22.18
C ARG A 86 -20.51 -8.00 22.10
N PHE A 87 -20.47 -8.72 20.98
CA PHE A 87 -19.46 -9.70 20.65
C PHE A 87 -19.01 -9.51 19.20
N ARG A 88 -17.70 -9.57 18.95
CA ARG A 88 -17.19 -9.82 17.61
C ARG A 88 -17.19 -11.33 17.39
N VAL A 89 -17.84 -11.78 16.32
CA VAL A 89 -18.03 -13.20 16.02
C VAL A 89 -17.26 -13.54 14.75
N ASN A 90 -16.46 -14.60 14.81
CA ASN A 90 -15.93 -15.28 13.63
C ASN A 90 -16.58 -16.67 13.54
N ALA A 91 -17.44 -16.87 12.55
CA ALA A 91 -18.03 -18.17 12.21
C ALA A 91 -17.21 -18.79 11.07
N HIS A 92 -16.94 -20.09 11.14
CA HIS A 92 -16.13 -20.80 10.13
C HIS A 92 -16.46 -22.29 10.06
N PHE A 93 -16.12 -22.91 8.92
CA PHE A 93 -16.18 -24.37 8.75
C PHE A 93 -14.89 -25.05 9.20
N GLN A 94 -15.01 -26.12 9.97
CA GLN A 94 -13.93 -27.08 10.23
C GLN A 94 -14.45 -28.52 10.11
N ARG A 95 -13.73 -29.38 9.38
CA ARG A 95 -14.12 -30.79 9.15
C ARG A 95 -15.58 -30.93 8.72
N ASP A 96 -15.99 -30.08 7.77
CA ASP A 96 -17.34 -29.97 7.20
C ASP A 96 -18.47 -29.70 8.22
N SER A 97 -18.11 -29.19 9.40
CA SER A 97 -19.02 -28.77 10.48
C SER A 97 -18.79 -27.30 10.83
N LEU A 98 -19.81 -26.62 11.35
CA LEU A 98 -19.71 -25.22 11.76
C LEU A 98 -19.04 -25.07 13.12
N ALA A 99 -18.34 -23.96 13.30
CA ALA A 99 -17.77 -23.53 14.56
C ALA A 99 -17.79 -22.01 14.63
N ALA A 100 -17.72 -21.46 15.84
CA ALA A 100 -17.66 -20.03 16.05
C ALA A 100 -16.78 -19.65 17.23
N ALA A 101 -16.12 -18.49 17.10
CA ALA A 101 -15.41 -17.82 18.18
C ALA A 101 -16.04 -16.43 18.38
N PHE A 102 -16.48 -16.17 19.61
CA PHE A 102 -17.05 -14.90 20.05
C PHE A 102 -16.02 -14.21 20.93
N ARG A 103 -15.69 -12.95 20.67
CA ARG A 103 -14.88 -12.11 21.55
C ARG A 103 -15.75 -11.07 22.20
N TYR A 104 -15.70 -10.96 23.52
CA TYR A 104 -16.41 -9.93 24.27
C TYR A 104 -15.93 -8.52 23.85
N VAL A 105 -16.88 -7.62 23.61
CA VAL A 105 -16.63 -6.21 23.28
C VAL A 105 -17.05 -5.36 24.47
N PRO A 106 -16.11 -4.69 25.18
CA PRO A 106 -16.43 -3.88 26.35
C PRO A 106 -17.32 -2.68 26.02
N GLU A 107 -18.36 -2.43 26.82
CA GLU A 107 -19.19 -1.22 26.72
C GLU A 107 -18.54 0.02 27.37
N GLU A 108 -17.62 -0.15 28.32
CA GLU A 108 -17.01 0.97 29.03
C GLU A 108 -15.86 1.61 28.24
N LEU A 109 -16.12 2.82 27.75
CA LEU A 109 -15.14 3.71 27.15
C LEU A 109 -14.25 4.33 28.22
N ARG A 110 -12.93 4.15 28.10
CA ARG A 110 -11.94 4.85 28.94
C ARG A 110 -11.63 6.23 28.35
N THR A 111 -11.47 7.21 29.23
CA THR A 111 -11.05 8.57 28.90
C THR A 111 -9.58 8.62 28.46
N LEU A 112 -9.16 9.73 27.82
CA LEU A 112 -7.77 9.94 27.41
C LEU A 112 -6.83 9.92 28.63
N GLU A 113 -7.29 10.48 29.75
CA GLU A 113 -6.61 10.55 31.03
C GLU A 113 -6.41 9.15 31.66
N GLU A 114 -7.44 8.31 31.69
CA GLU A 114 -7.36 6.92 32.19
C GLU A 114 -6.47 6.02 31.32
N LEU A 115 -6.34 6.33 30.03
CA LEU A 115 -5.39 5.70 29.11
C LEU A 115 -3.96 6.24 29.27
N GLY A 116 -3.74 7.28 30.08
CA GLY A 116 -2.44 7.92 30.30
C GLY A 116 -1.92 8.73 29.11
N LEU A 117 -2.80 9.07 28.15
CA LEU A 117 -2.46 9.74 26.91
C LEU A 117 -2.19 11.25 27.15
N PRO A 118 -1.38 11.93 26.31
CA PRO A 118 -1.05 13.35 26.48
C PRO A 118 -2.18 14.28 26.00
N ALA A 119 -2.23 15.49 26.57
CA ALA A 119 -3.27 16.49 26.28
C ALA A 119 -3.33 16.90 24.80
N SER A 120 -2.23 16.81 24.05
CA SER A 120 -2.20 16.99 22.60
C SER A 120 -3.23 16.14 21.83
N LEU A 121 -3.62 14.96 22.32
CA LEU A 121 -4.71 14.18 21.69
C LEU A 121 -6.08 14.81 21.92
N ARG A 122 -6.29 15.43 23.08
CA ARG A 122 -7.48 16.24 23.36
C ARG A 122 -7.51 17.48 22.48
N GLU A 123 -6.37 18.16 22.28
CA GLU A 123 -6.29 19.27 21.31
C GLU A 123 -6.64 18.84 19.88
N LEU A 124 -6.19 17.64 19.45
CA LEU A 124 -6.51 17.08 18.13
C LEU A 124 -8.01 16.77 18.01
N ALA A 125 -8.62 16.18 19.03
CA ALA A 125 -10.07 15.95 19.08
C ALA A 125 -10.88 17.26 19.06
N MET A 126 -10.33 18.35 19.61
CA MET A 126 -10.99 19.65 19.62
C MET A 126 -10.86 20.45 18.32
N ARG A 127 -10.03 20.03 17.35
CA ARG A 127 -9.87 20.73 16.06
C ARG A 127 -11.24 20.96 15.39
N PRO A 128 -11.44 22.09 14.69
CA PRO A 128 -12.71 22.36 14.01
C PRO A 128 -12.86 21.53 12.74
N ARG A 129 -11.75 21.21 12.05
CA ARG A 129 -11.71 20.49 10.77
C ARG A 129 -10.31 19.93 10.49
N GLY A 130 -10.20 19.12 9.45
CA GLY A 130 -8.96 18.56 8.93
C GLY A 130 -8.76 17.09 9.31
N LEU A 131 -7.61 16.53 8.96
CA LEU A 131 -7.31 15.10 9.06
C LEU A 131 -6.42 14.79 10.28
N VAL A 132 -6.84 13.85 11.13
CA VAL A 132 -6.04 13.28 12.23
C VAL A 132 -5.88 11.79 12.01
N LEU A 133 -4.64 11.32 12.00
CA LEU A 133 -4.29 9.92 11.75
C LEU A 133 -3.76 9.26 13.03
N VAL A 134 -4.39 8.16 13.46
CA VAL A 134 -3.88 7.31 14.55
C VAL A 134 -3.34 6.02 13.94
N THR A 135 -2.05 5.76 14.08
CA THR A 135 -1.33 4.70 13.34
C THR A 135 -0.57 3.74 14.26
N GLY A 136 0.03 2.71 13.67
CA GLY A 136 0.73 1.63 14.36
C GLY A 136 0.17 0.24 14.01
N PRO A 137 0.82 -0.85 14.44
CA PRO A 137 0.44 -2.21 14.06
C PRO A 137 -0.92 -2.66 14.62
N THR A 138 -1.41 -3.82 14.17
CA THR A 138 -2.58 -4.48 14.75
C THR A 138 -2.38 -4.73 16.24
N GLY A 139 -3.43 -4.48 17.05
CA GLY A 139 -3.36 -4.65 18.51
C GLY A 139 -2.57 -3.58 19.27
N SER A 140 -2.12 -2.49 18.62
CA SER A 140 -1.49 -1.35 19.30
C SER A 140 -2.47 -0.43 20.06
N GLY A 141 -3.78 -0.67 19.97
CA GLY A 141 -4.80 0.11 20.69
C GLY A 141 -5.30 1.36 19.96
N LYS A 142 -5.08 1.47 18.64
CA LYS A 142 -5.57 2.59 17.79
C LYS A 142 -7.05 2.89 18.02
N SER A 143 -7.90 1.86 17.92
CA SER A 143 -9.35 1.94 18.08
C SER A 143 -9.75 2.42 19.47
N THR A 144 -9.04 1.98 20.53
CA THR A 144 -9.26 2.46 21.90
C THR A 144 -8.92 3.95 22.06
N THR A 145 -7.82 4.40 21.45
CA THR A 145 -7.42 5.82 21.44
C THR A 145 -8.43 6.68 20.68
N LEU A 146 -8.88 6.22 19.51
CA LEU A 146 -9.90 6.92 18.72
C LEU A 146 -11.26 6.96 19.43
N ALA A 147 -11.68 5.85 20.06
CA ALA A 147 -12.92 5.81 20.83
C ALA A 147 -12.88 6.80 22.01
N ALA A 148 -11.75 6.94 22.70
CA ALA A 148 -11.55 7.96 23.73
C ALA A 148 -11.63 9.40 23.17
N MET A 149 -11.07 9.64 21.97
CA MET A 149 -11.17 10.95 21.29
C MET A 149 -12.60 11.26 20.83
N VAL A 150 -13.33 10.29 20.29
CA VAL A 150 -14.74 10.45 19.89
C VAL A 150 -15.63 10.67 21.11
N ASP A 151 -15.38 9.97 22.23
CA ASP A 151 -16.12 10.20 23.46
C ASP A 151 -15.85 11.59 24.03
N GLU A 152 -14.62 12.07 23.99
CA GLU A 152 -14.27 13.44 24.37
C GLU A 152 -15.10 14.47 23.60
N ILE A 153 -15.17 14.34 22.27
CA ILE A 153 -16.00 15.20 21.41
C ILE A 153 -17.47 15.09 21.82
N ASN A 154 -18.00 13.87 21.97
CA ASN A 154 -19.40 13.61 22.34
C ASN A 154 -19.79 14.17 23.72
N ARG A 155 -18.84 14.32 24.65
CA ARG A 155 -19.06 14.94 25.97
C ARG A 155 -19.03 16.47 25.95
N VAL A 156 -18.32 17.12 25.01
CA VAL A 156 -18.03 18.56 25.10
C VAL A 156 -18.55 19.41 23.92
N LYS A 157 -18.77 18.82 22.75
CA LYS A 157 -19.34 19.49 21.56
C LYS A 157 -20.81 19.10 21.37
N SER A 158 -21.49 19.83 20.50
CA SER A 158 -22.87 19.55 20.08
C SER A 158 -22.89 19.40 18.56
N HIS A 159 -22.38 18.26 18.11
CA HIS A 159 -22.09 17.92 16.71
C HIS A 159 -22.85 16.65 16.28
N HIS A 160 -22.87 16.37 14.99
CA HIS A 160 -23.11 15.03 14.45
C HIS A 160 -21.77 14.31 14.22
N ILE A 161 -21.63 13.12 14.81
CA ILE A 161 -20.49 12.22 14.63
C ILE A 161 -20.94 11.02 13.80
N LEU A 162 -20.29 10.80 12.65
CA LEU A 162 -20.46 9.60 11.84
C LEU A 162 -19.25 8.68 12.00
N THR A 163 -19.44 7.40 12.32
CA THR A 163 -18.39 6.38 12.28
C THR A 163 -18.66 5.36 11.18
N ILE A 164 -17.61 4.88 10.54
CA ILE A 164 -17.63 3.82 9.54
C ILE A 164 -16.54 2.82 9.93
N GLU A 165 -16.92 1.60 10.29
CA GLU A 165 -16.07 0.62 10.98
C GLU A 165 -16.24 -0.82 10.42
N ASP A 166 -15.24 -1.68 10.60
CA ASP A 166 -15.22 -3.06 10.08
C ASP A 166 -14.50 -4.03 11.07
N PRO A 167 -15.22 -4.63 12.03
CA PRO A 167 -16.57 -4.28 12.51
C PRO A 167 -16.53 -3.11 13.51
N ILE A 168 -17.68 -2.70 14.06
CA ILE A 168 -17.75 -1.68 15.14
C ILE A 168 -17.06 -2.21 16.41
N GLU A 169 -16.01 -1.52 16.87
CA GLU A 169 -15.22 -1.94 18.05
C GLU A 169 -15.75 -1.37 19.37
N PHE A 170 -16.38 -0.19 19.36
CA PHE A 170 -16.87 0.47 20.58
C PHE A 170 -18.23 1.12 20.32
N LEU A 171 -19.16 1.03 21.28
CA LEU A 171 -20.46 1.70 21.18
C LEU A 171 -20.41 3.11 21.77
N HIS A 172 -20.70 4.10 20.94
CA HIS A 172 -20.84 5.49 21.34
C HIS A 172 -22.30 5.84 21.56
N ARG A 173 -22.76 5.74 22.82
CA ARG A 173 -24.09 6.25 23.22
C ARG A 173 -24.17 7.76 22.98
N HIS A 174 -25.32 8.27 22.54
CA HIS A 174 -25.55 9.71 22.41
C HIS A 174 -25.32 10.43 23.75
N LYS A 175 -24.64 11.59 23.71
CA LYS A 175 -24.45 12.46 24.88
C LYS A 175 -24.86 13.88 24.50
N ARG A 176 -23.91 14.76 24.18
CA ARG A 176 -24.19 16.08 23.59
C ARG A 176 -24.16 16.06 22.07
N CYS A 177 -23.51 15.06 21.48
CA CYS A 177 -23.54 14.80 20.04
C CYS A 177 -24.58 13.74 19.68
N VAL A 178 -25.11 13.86 18.47
CA VAL A 178 -25.75 12.73 17.78
C VAL A 178 -24.62 11.85 17.22
N VAL A 179 -24.75 10.53 17.35
CA VAL A 179 -23.70 9.60 16.92
C VAL A 179 -24.30 8.49 16.06
N THR A 180 -23.88 8.42 14.81
CA THR A 180 -24.30 7.44 13.82
C THR A 180 -23.12 6.51 13.56
N GLN A 181 -23.23 5.23 13.89
CA GLN A 181 -22.19 4.23 13.60
C GLN A 181 -22.67 3.31 12.48
N ARG A 182 -21.81 3.03 11.49
CA ARG A 182 -22.10 2.15 10.35
C ARG A 182 -21.05 1.06 10.23
N GLU A 183 -21.48 -0.21 10.32
CA GLU A 183 -20.63 -1.37 10.14
C GLU A 183 -20.59 -1.82 8.66
N ILE A 184 -19.39 -2.04 8.12
CA ILE A 184 -19.25 -2.61 6.77
C ILE A 184 -19.79 -4.04 6.72
N GLY A 185 -20.51 -4.37 5.66
CA GLY A 185 -21.22 -5.64 5.47
C GLY A 185 -22.62 -5.69 6.11
N THR A 186 -22.90 -4.84 7.11
CA THR A 186 -24.22 -4.78 7.80
C THR A 186 -24.98 -3.51 7.42
N ASP A 187 -24.37 -2.33 7.62
CA ASP A 187 -25.00 -1.01 7.40
C ASP A 187 -24.50 -0.30 6.13
N ALA A 188 -23.43 -0.82 5.51
CA ALA A 188 -22.87 -0.32 4.25
C ALA A 188 -22.10 -1.41 3.48
N SER A 189 -21.97 -1.25 2.16
CA SER A 189 -21.23 -2.18 1.28
C SER A 189 -19.70 -2.10 1.45
N SER A 190 -19.16 -0.90 1.66
CA SER A 190 -17.74 -0.57 1.58
C SER A 190 -17.45 0.78 2.25
N PHE A 191 -16.20 1.01 2.66
CA PHE A 191 -15.77 2.28 3.25
C PHE A 191 -15.98 3.47 2.31
N ALA A 192 -15.60 3.34 1.03
CA ALA A 192 -15.71 4.41 0.04
C ALA A 192 -17.16 4.83 -0.23
N GLU A 193 -18.09 3.88 -0.41
CA GLU A 193 -19.51 4.19 -0.58
C GLU A 193 -20.12 4.78 0.69
N ALA A 194 -19.84 4.17 1.86
CA ALA A 194 -20.31 4.64 3.16
C ALA A 194 -19.91 6.10 3.42
N LEU A 195 -18.66 6.45 3.11
CA LEU A 195 -18.11 7.78 3.30
C LEU A 195 -18.66 8.78 2.28
N ARG A 196 -18.74 8.40 1.00
CA ARG A 196 -19.30 9.25 -0.07
C ARG A 196 -20.76 9.62 0.19
N ALA A 197 -21.55 8.67 0.71
CA ALA A 197 -22.91 8.94 1.18
C ALA A 197 -22.89 9.72 2.50
N GLY A 198 -22.02 9.36 3.43
CA GLY A 198 -21.88 9.93 4.77
C GLY A 198 -21.62 11.44 4.80
N VAL A 199 -20.78 11.96 3.90
CA VAL A 199 -20.52 13.41 3.76
C VAL A 199 -21.80 14.21 3.41
N ARG A 200 -22.88 13.56 2.96
CA ARG A 200 -24.19 14.19 2.70
C ARG A 200 -25.20 14.00 3.83
N GLN A 201 -24.79 13.37 4.94
CA GLN A 201 -25.63 13.12 6.13
C GLN A 201 -25.42 14.20 7.21
N ASP A 202 -24.92 15.39 6.81
CA ASP A 202 -24.60 16.50 7.71
C ASP A 202 -23.70 16.13 8.92
N PRO A 203 -22.55 15.45 8.75
CA PRO A 203 -21.63 15.18 9.85
C PRO A 203 -20.68 16.36 10.09
N ASP A 204 -20.33 16.64 11.35
CA ASP A 204 -19.20 17.53 11.67
C ASP A 204 -17.89 16.72 11.81
N VAL A 205 -18.00 15.49 12.33
CA VAL A 205 -16.88 14.61 12.65
C VAL A 205 -17.11 13.25 12.00
N ILE A 206 -16.10 12.77 11.29
CA ILE A 206 -16.13 11.47 10.61
C ILE A 206 -15.00 10.60 11.16
N LEU A 207 -15.33 9.43 11.70
CA LEU A 207 -14.37 8.38 12.04
C LEU A 207 -14.36 7.30 10.96
N LEU A 208 -13.17 7.01 10.44
CA LEU A 208 -12.90 5.91 9.51
C LEU A 208 -12.05 4.85 10.20
N GLY A 209 -12.60 3.65 10.36
CA GLY A 209 -11.93 2.53 11.02
C GLY A 209 -10.54 2.24 10.43
N GLU A 210 -10.41 2.24 9.10
CA GLU A 210 -9.13 2.15 8.41
C GLU A 210 -9.19 2.80 7.03
N MET A 211 -8.06 3.34 6.56
CA MET A 211 -7.89 3.79 5.17
C MET A 211 -6.94 2.86 4.40
N ARG A 212 -7.50 1.94 3.62
CA ARG A 212 -6.75 0.92 2.85
C ARG A 212 -6.46 1.32 1.41
N ASP A 213 -7.50 1.78 0.72
CA ASP A 213 -7.54 2.02 -0.72
C ASP A 213 -7.53 3.52 -1.09
N LEU A 214 -7.22 3.78 -2.37
CA LEU A 214 -7.15 5.12 -2.96
C LEU A 214 -8.48 5.88 -2.82
N GLU A 215 -9.61 5.21 -3.05
CA GLU A 215 -10.93 5.84 -3.11
C GLU A 215 -11.37 6.36 -1.74
N THR A 216 -11.15 5.55 -0.69
CA THR A 216 -11.38 5.91 0.71
C THR A 216 -10.44 7.05 1.14
N ILE A 217 -9.14 6.97 0.83
CA ILE A 217 -8.15 8.02 1.17
C ILE A 217 -8.49 9.34 0.48
N GLY A 218 -8.81 9.32 -0.83
CA GLY A 218 -9.16 10.52 -1.59
C GLY A 218 -10.44 11.18 -1.08
N THR A 219 -11.46 10.38 -0.76
CA THR A 219 -12.72 10.89 -0.21
C THR A 219 -12.52 11.44 1.21
N ALA A 220 -11.67 10.81 2.03
CA ALA A 220 -11.32 11.30 3.38
C ALA A 220 -10.55 12.63 3.34
N LEU A 221 -9.59 12.78 2.41
CA LEU A 221 -8.88 14.04 2.18
C LEU A 221 -9.83 15.15 1.73
N THR A 222 -10.77 14.83 0.82
CA THR A 222 -11.79 15.77 0.36
C THR A 222 -12.71 16.19 1.51
N ALA A 223 -13.18 15.27 2.35
CA ALA A 223 -14.00 15.60 3.51
C ALA A 223 -13.25 16.50 4.52
N ALA A 224 -11.98 16.20 4.78
CA ALA A 224 -11.13 17.02 5.65
C ALA A 224 -10.87 18.43 5.09
N GLU A 225 -10.87 18.59 3.75
CA GLU A 225 -10.73 19.88 3.07
C GLU A 225 -12.05 20.68 3.07
N THR A 226 -13.20 20.02 2.89
CA THR A 226 -14.52 20.67 2.84
C THR A 226 -15.06 21.11 4.20
N GLY A 227 -14.34 20.84 5.30
CA GLY A 227 -14.65 21.40 6.62
C GLY A 227 -14.92 20.38 7.73
N HIS A 228 -14.84 19.08 7.45
CA HIS A 228 -15.08 18.03 8.43
C HIS A 228 -13.82 17.77 9.29
N LEU A 229 -14.00 17.34 10.54
CA LEU A 229 -12.92 16.70 11.30
C LEU A 229 -12.91 15.19 10.97
N VAL A 230 -11.89 14.74 10.25
CA VAL A 230 -11.74 13.33 9.88
C VAL A 230 -10.71 12.66 10.78
N LEU A 231 -11.14 11.63 11.52
CA LEU A 231 -10.30 10.77 12.33
C LEU A 231 -10.14 9.42 11.60
N ALA A 232 -8.92 8.94 11.38
CA ALA A 232 -8.71 7.71 10.63
C ALA A 232 -7.51 6.88 11.12
N THR A 233 -7.47 5.58 10.77
CA THR A 233 -6.29 4.73 11.02
C THR A 233 -5.56 4.24 9.77
N LEU A 234 -4.25 4.00 9.96
CA LEU A 234 -3.38 3.23 9.07
C LEU A 234 -2.46 2.32 9.92
N HIS A 235 -1.80 1.35 9.30
CA HIS A 235 -0.87 0.43 10.00
C HIS A 235 0.61 0.86 9.97
N THR A 236 0.91 2.06 9.49
CA THR A 236 2.25 2.65 9.43
C THR A 236 2.86 2.86 10.82
N GLN A 237 4.20 2.80 10.91
CA GLN A 237 4.94 2.79 12.19
C GLN A 237 5.76 4.06 12.45
N SER A 238 5.52 5.14 11.70
CA SER A 238 6.05 6.48 11.99
C SER A 238 5.22 7.56 11.29
N ALA A 239 5.31 8.81 11.75
CA ALA A 239 4.61 9.93 11.14
C ALA A 239 5.09 10.23 9.70
N PRO A 240 6.42 10.22 9.37
CA PRO A 240 6.87 10.33 7.98
C PRO A 240 6.33 9.21 7.09
N SER A 241 6.44 7.94 7.51
CA SER A 241 5.92 6.81 6.71
C SER A 241 4.40 6.83 6.53
N THR A 242 3.67 7.46 7.46
CA THR A 242 2.23 7.71 7.33
C THR A 242 1.93 8.73 6.23
N ILE A 243 2.70 9.82 6.16
CA ILE A 243 2.57 10.83 5.11
C ILE A 243 2.89 10.20 3.74
N ASP A 244 4.00 9.47 3.63
CA ASP A 244 4.38 8.79 2.38
C ASP A 244 3.30 7.77 1.97
N ARG A 245 2.81 6.93 2.89
CA ARG A 245 1.74 5.95 2.58
C ARG A 245 0.45 6.60 2.06
N VAL A 246 0.06 7.76 2.58
CA VAL A 246 -1.14 8.49 2.10
C VAL A 246 -0.92 9.06 0.68
N ILE A 247 0.32 9.36 0.29
CA ILE A 247 0.64 9.86 -1.05
C ILE A 247 0.85 8.71 -2.04
N ASP A 248 1.58 7.66 -1.65
CA ASP A 248 2.03 6.55 -2.50
C ASP A 248 0.90 5.61 -2.97
N VAL A 249 -0.29 5.68 -2.37
CA VAL A 249 -1.49 5.00 -2.91
C VAL A 249 -1.99 5.62 -4.21
N PHE A 250 -1.65 6.88 -4.49
CA PHE A 250 -2.12 7.59 -5.69
C PHE A 250 -1.13 7.45 -6.86
N PRO A 251 -1.64 7.44 -8.11
CA PRO A 251 -0.81 7.53 -9.31
C PRO A 251 0.12 8.77 -9.26
N PRO A 252 1.36 8.69 -9.78
CA PRO A 252 2.33 9.79 -9.76
C PRO A 252 1.77 11.14 -10.22
N THR A 253 0.89 11.13 -11.23
CA THR A 253 0.21 12.32 -11.77
C THR A 253 -0.70 13.05 -10.78
N GLN A 254 -1.18 12.36 -9.74
CA GLN A 254 -2.03 12.91 -8.68
C GLN A 254 -1.25 13.19 -7.38
N GLN A 255 -0.05 12.62 -7.22
CA GLN A 255 0.72 12.73 -5.98
C GLN A 255 1.07 14.17 -5.61
N GLU A 256 1.35 15.06 -6.57
CA GLU A 256 1.60 16.48 -6.28
C GLU A 256 0.35 17.18 -5.71
N GLN A 257 -0.82 16.93 -6.31
CA GLN A 257 -2.10 17.45 -5.82
C GLN A 257 -2.42 16.93 -4.41
N VAL A 258 -2.29 15.62 -4.20
CA VAL A 258 -2.55 14.97 -2.89
C VAL A 258 -1.58 15.48 -1.83
N ARG A 259 -0.31 15.66 -2.18
CA ARG A 259 0.73 16.24 -1.31
C ARG A 259 0.38 17.68 -0.89
N MET A 260 -0.13 18.49 -1.80
CA MET A 260 -0.61 19.85 -1.51
C MET A 260 -1.87 19.85 -0.64
N GLN A 261 -2.83 18.97 -0.92
CA GLN A 261 -4.06 18.80 -0.14
C GLN A 261 -3.75 18.33 1.29
N LEU A 262 -2.95 17.28 1.45
CA LEU A 262 -2.50 16.75 2.75
C LEU A 262 -1.74 17.79 3.57
N ALA A 263 -0.87 18.60 2.94
CA ALA A 263 -0.19 19.70 3.62
C ALA A 263 -1.15 20.78 4.16
N ASN A 264 -2.33 20.94 3.54
CA ASN A 264 -3.38 21.85 4.02
C ASN A 264 -4.23 21.20 5.11
N THR A 265 -4.69 19.96 4.92
CA THR A 265 -5.71 19.33 5.77
C THR A 265 -5.15 18.66 7.03
N LEU A 266 -3.92 18.13 7.01
CA LEU A 266 -3.35 17.35 8.12
C LEU A 266 -3.25 18.19 9.40
N GLN A 267 -3.85 17.70 10.49
CA GLN A 267 -3.80 18.30 11.83
C GLN A 267 -2.90 17.54 12.80
N GLY A 268 -2.75 16.22 12.61
CA GLY A 268 -1.83 15.42 13.42
C GLY A 268 -1.67 13.98 12.94
N VAL A 269 -0.52 13.39 13.28
CA VAL A 269 -0.29 11.94 13.20
C VAL A 269 0.16 11.43 14.56
N VAL A 270 -0.51 10.40 15.06
CA VAL A 270 -0.24 9.75 16.36
C VAL A 270 0.12 8.29 16.10
N THR A 271 1.41 7.98 16.04
CA THR A 271 1.89 6.59 15.89
C THR A 271 1.91 5.91 17.26
N GLN A 272 1.28 4.75 17.42
CA GLN A 272 1.10 4.08 18.71
C GLN A 272 1.62 2.63 18.72
N ALA A 273 2.30 2.26 19.81
CA ALA A 273 2.67 0.89 20.15
C ALA A 273 2.34 0.61 21.63
N LEU A 274 2.02 -0.64 21.99
CA LEU A 274 1.83 -1.06 23.39
C LEU A 274 3.05 -1.80 23.90
N LEU A 275 3.63 -1.32 25.00
CA LEU A 275 4.78 -1.94 25.68
C LEU A 275 4.32 -2.55 27.01
N PRO A 276 4.88 -3.70 27.45
CA PRO A 276 4.57 -4.26 28.77
C PRO A 276 5.05 -3.32 29.89
N THR A 277 4.29 -3.25 30.98
CA THR A 277 4.70 -2.54 32.20
C THR A 277 5.97 -3.19 32.81
N PRO A 278 6.80 -2.44 33.56
CA PRO A 278 7.95 -3.02 34.28
C PRO A 278 7.56 -4.15 35.24
N THR A 279 6.35 -4.07 35.80
CA THR A 279 5.69 -5.04 36.69
C THR A 279 5.09 -6.24 35.96
N ARG A 280 5.04 -6.24 34.62
CA ARG A 280 4.48 -7.31 33.75
C ARG A 280 2.97 -7.60 33.96
N ASP A 281 2.29 -6.76 34.71
CA ASP A 281 0.85 -6.83 35.04
C ASP A 281 -0.07 -6.15 34.01
N GLY A 282 0.50 -5.39 33.06
CA GLY A 282 -0.27 -4.63 32.09
C GLY A 282 0.54 -4.15 30.89
N ARG A 283 -0.03 -3.21 30.14
CA ARG A 283 0.60 -2.55 28.99
C ARG A 283 0.39 -1.04 29.04
N VAL A 284 1.35 -0.28 28.54
CA VAL A 284 1.31 1.18 28.42
C VAL A 284 1.49 1.60 26.95
N ALA A 285 0.80 2.65 26.53
CA ALA A 285 0.96 3.22 25.19
C ALA A 285 2.26 4.03 25.10
N CYS A 286 3.08 3.72 24.09
CA CYS A 286 4.19 4.54 23.64
C CYS A 286 3.77 5.24 22.34
N LEU A 287 3.97 6.56 22.28
CA LEU A 287 3.47 7.41 21.21
C LEU A 287 4.59 8.19 20.52
N GLU A 288 4.48 8.28 19.20
CA GLU A 288 5.05 9.36 18.40
C GLU A 288 3.93 10.34 18.04
N ILE A 289 4.14 11.64 18.22
CA ILE A 289 3.13 12.64 17.87
C ILE A 289 3.74 13.70 16.98
N LEU A 290 3.23 13.80 15.75
CA LEU A 290 3.49 14.89 14.82
C LEU A 290 2.30 15.86 14.84
N LEU A 291 2.58 17.13 15.18
CA LEU A 291 1.66 18.25 15.01
C LEU A 291 2.21 19.15 13.89
N PRO A 292 1.61 19.20 12.68
CA PRO A 292 2.19 19.91 11.54
C PRO A 292 2.14 21.44 11.71
N ASP A 293 3.31 22.03 11.93
CA ASP A 293 3.57 23.46 11.79
C ASP A 293 3.88 23.84 10.33
N ASP A 294 4.13 25.13 10.06
CA ASP A 294 4.39 25.61 8.70
C ASP A 294 5.67 25.00 8.09
N ALA A 295 6.65 24.63 8.92
CA ALA A 295 7.87 23.97 8.44
C ALA A 295 7.56 22.55 7.95
N VAL A 296 6.84 21.76 8.76
CA VAL A 296 6.36 20.42 8.36
C VAL A 296 5.48 20.51 7.11
N ARG A 297 4.51 21.44 7.07
CA ARG A 297 3.63 21.62 5.90
C ARG A 297 4.44 21.93 4.64
N ASN A 298 5.43 22.82 4.73
CA ASN A 298 6.31 23.13 3.60
C ASN A 298 7.20 21.95 3.18
N LEU A 299 7.68 21.12 4.11
CA LEU A 299 8.41 19.89 3.78
C LEU A 299 7.50 18.88 3.06
N ILE A 300 6.24 18.72 3.51
CA ILE A 300 5.25 17.89 2.80
C ILE A 300 5.09 18.42 1.37
N ARG A 301 4.77 19.71 1.17
CA ARG A 301 4.62 20.32 -0.17
C ARG A 301 5.84 20.09 -1.08
N GLN A 302 7.05 20.23 -0.54
CA GLN A 302 8.31 20.04 -1.28
C GLN A 302 8.69 18.58 -1.52
N GLY A 303 7.94 17.61 -1.00
CA GLY A 303 8.25 16.18 -1.11
C GLY A 303 9.47 15.74 -0.31
N LYS A 304 9.80 16.47 0.77
CA LYS A 304 10.95 16.22 1.65
C LYS A 304 10.51 15.57 2.97
N VAL A 305 9.71 14.51 2.87
CA VAL A 305 9.06 13.86 4.02
C VAL A 305 10.10 13.25 4.97
N GLU A 306 11.26 12.84 4.46
CA GLU A 306 12.39 12.35 5.25
C GLU A 306 12.94 13.38 6.26
N GLN A 307 12.79 14.68 5.96
CA GLN A 307 13.23 15.77 6.83
C GLN A 307 12.24 16.09 7.95
N VAL A 308 10.99 15.64 7.86
CA VAL A 308 9.96 15.85 8.89
C VAL A 308 10.41 15.26 10.24
N TYR A 309 11.11 14.12 10.23
CA TYR A 309 11.64 13.51 11.45
C TYR A 309 12.68 14.39 12.15
N SER A 310 13.54 15.09 11.39
CA SER A 310 14.50 16.04 11.96
C SER A 310 13.81 17.29 12.53
N VAL A 311 12.71 17.74 11.91
CA VAL A 311 11.88 18.83 12.47
C VAL A 311 11.25 18.38 13.79
N MET A 312 10.62 17.20 13.86
CA MET A 312 10.03 16.63 15.09
C MET A 312 11.05 16.53 16.25
N GLN A 313 12.32 16.26 15.96
CA GLN A 313 13.39 16.22 16.97
C GLN A 313 13.81 17.60 17.48
N THR A 314 13.73 18.63 16.64
CA THR A 314 14.28 19.97 16.87
C THR A 314 13.23 21.02 17.25
N SER A 315 11.96 20.78 16.94
CA SER A 315 10.81 21.61 17.33
C SER A 315 10.66 21.65 18.86
N ARG A 316 11.28 22.65 19.50
CA ARG A 316 11.21 22.92 20.95
C ARG A 316 9.97 23.75 21.36
N ALA A 317 9.19 24.25 20.39
CA ALA A 317 8.19 25.30 20.62
C ALA A 317 6.86 24.82 21.25
N ARG A 318 6.65 23.50 21.38
CA ARG A 318 5.58 22.90 22.19
C ARG A 318 6.17 21.70 22.93
N GLU A 319 6.00 21.63 24.25
CA GLU A 319 6.56 20.54 25.07
C GLU A 319 5.85 19.19 24.84
N GLU A 320 4.82 19.16 23.99
CA GLU A 320 3.94 18.00 23.75
C GLU A 320 4.25 17.18 22.49
N THR A 321 5.24 17.57 21.66
CA THR A 321 5.68 16.75 20.52
C THR A 321 6.41 15.49 21.03
N ALA A 322 5.62 14.46 21.36
CA ALA A 322 6.07 13.30 22.11
C ALA A 322 7.05 12.44 21.29
N ARG A 323 8.23 12.22 21.88
CA ARG A 323 9.30 11.38 21.30
C ARG A 323 9.04 9.90 21.59
N LEU A 324 8.96 9.09 20.53
CA LEU A 324 9.00 7.62 20.59
C LEU A 324 10.21 7.09 21.40
N ASP A 325 11.30 7.85 21.45
CA ASP A 325 12.61 7.41 21.95
C ASP A 325 12.93 7.85 23.40
N ARG A 326 12.05 8.60 24.09
CA ARG A 326 12.29 9.04 25.50
C ARG A 326 11.07 9.09 26.43
N GLY A 327 9.84 9.12 25.91
CA GLY A 327 8.64 9.25 26.76
C GLY A 327 8.52 8.15 27.83
N CYS A 328 8.83 6.90 27.44
CA CYS A 328 8.73 5.73 28.31
C CYS A 328 9.72 5.73 29.49
N ALA A 329 10.79 6.54 29.45
CA ALA A 329 11.81 6.62 30.50
C ALA A 329 11.63 7.79 31.48
N LEU A 330 10.82 8.80 31.13
CA LEU A 330 10.68 10.03 31.93
C LEU A 330 9.40 10.09 32.78
N ARG A 331 8.30 9.44 32.37
CA ARG A 331 7.07 9.37 33.19
C ARG A 331 7.14 8.36 34.35
N PHE A 332 8.20 7.55 34.43
CA PHE A 332 8.41 6.54 35.50
C PHE A 332 9.68 6.80 36.33
N GLN A 333 9.85 8.02 36.84
CA GLN A 333 10.59 8.21 38.09
C GLN A 333 9.61 8.17 39.26
N PRO A 334 9.60 7.12 40.10
CA PRO A 334 8.89 7.20 41.37
C PRO A 334 9.54 8.29 42.23
N GLN A 335 8.73 9.15 42.86
CA GLN A 335 9.21 10.08 43.89
C GLN A 335 9.63 9.27 45.12
N GLY A 336 10.85 8.73 45.10
CA GLY A 336 11.35 7.83 46.12
C GLY A 336 12.85 7.64 46.02
N ARG A 337 13.58 8.04 47.07
CA ARG A 337 15.03 7.81 47.18
C ARG A 337 15.31 6.30 47.33
N ALA A 338 15.90 5.64 46.33
CA ALA A 338 17.08 4.76 46.52
C ALA A 338 17.57 4.00 45.27
N ARG A 339 18.90 4.05 45.10
CA ARG A 339 19.82 3.03 44.56
C ARG A 339 19.69 2.55 43.09
N ARG A 340 20.86 2.55 42.45
CA ARG A 340 21.11 2.14 41.06
C ARG A 340 21.16 0.61 40.91
N SER A 341 20.35 0.05 40.03
CA SER A 341 20.63 -1.24 39.36
C SER A 341 19.83 -1.40 38.07
N ALA A 342 20.21 -0.67 37.02
CA ALA A 342 19.64 -0.81 35.68
C ALA A 342 20.68 -1.40 34.73
N ARG A 343 20.67 -2.73 34.56
CA ARG A 343 21.46 -3.43 33.53
C ARG A 343 20.67 -3.43 32.22
N ALA A 344 20.59 -2.28 31.58
CA ALA A 344 19.98 -2.17 30.25
C ALA A 344 20.81 -2.97 29.23
N GLN A 345 20.17 -3.87 28.49
CA GLN A 345 20.76 -4.51 27.32
C GLN A 345 21.06 -3.42 26.29
N ARG A 346 22.36 -3.16 26.08
CA ARG A 346 22.84 -2.30 24.99
C ARG A 346 23.19 -3.18 23.80
N TYR A 347 22.56 -2.92 22.66
CA TYR A 347 23.14 -3.28 21.37
C TYR A 347 24.56 -2.68 21.29
N ARG A 348 25.57 -3.55 21.17
CA ARG A 348 26.96 -3.14 20.88
C ARG A 348 27.20 -3.22 19.38
N GLY A 349 27.14 -2.08 18.70
CA GLY A 349 27.88 -1.88 17.47
C GLY A 349 29.30 -1.41 17.80
N GLU A 350 30.29 -2.32 17.76
CA GLU A 350 31.69 -1.94 17.90
C GLU A 350 32.30 -1.57 16.54
N ARG A 351 32.88 -0.36 16.41
CA ARG A 351 34.06 -0.15 15.56
C ARG A 351 35.09 0.74 16.24
N HIS A 352 36.36 0.37 16.05
CA HIS A 352 37.52 0.89 16.76
C HIS A 352 37.80 2.39 16.58
N ARG A 353 38.35 3.00 17.64
CA ARG A 353 39.41 4.00 17.51
C ARG A 353 40.60 3.64 18.41
N ARG A 354 41.71 3.24 17.80
CA ARG A 354 43.05 3.26 18.45
C ARG A 354 43.82 4.49 17.95
N ARG A 355 44.02 5.47 18.83
CA ARG A 355 45.27 6.26 18.97
C ARG A 355 45.13 7.14 20.21
N ALA A 356 46.03 6.94 21.17
CA ALA A 356 46.06 7.67 22.43
C ALA A 356 47.15 8.75 22.40
N ARG A 357 46.95 9.87 23.12
CA ARG A 357 48.01 10.61 23.82
C ARG A 357 47.46 11.67 24.79
N ALA A 358 47.81 11.49 26.06
CA ALA A 358 48.06 12.43 27.17
C ALA A 358 47.02 13.54 27.57
N PRO A 359 46.89 13.85 28.88
CA PRO A 359 45.96 14.84 29.41
C PRO A 359 46.60 16.23 29.61
N VAL A 360 45.77 17.29 29.63
CA VAL A 360 46.15 18.65 30.06
C VAL A 360 45.19 19.13 31.16
N ARG A 361 45.74 19.78 32.19
CA ARG A 361 45.03 20.27 33.39
C ARG A 361 44.14 21.49 33.11
N PRO A 362 43.09 21.75 33.92
CA PRO A 362 42.33 22.99 33.85
C PRO A 362 43.06 24.16 34.57
N PRO A 363 42.94 25.40 34.08
CA PRO A 363 43.28 26.61 34.83
C PRO A 363 42.13 27.04 35.78
N PRO A 364 42.40 27.91 36.79
CA PRO A 364 41.51 28.12 37.93
C PRO A 364 40.45 29.23 37.75
N ARG A 365 39.51 29.27 38.71
CA ARG A 365 38.45 30.29 38.86
C ARG A 365 39.00 31.70 39.10
N ARG A 366 38.21 32.70 38.70
CA ARG A 366 38.14 34.02 39.35
C ARG A 366 36.67 34.39 39.64
N GLU A 367 36.34 34.39 40.92
CA GLU A 367 35.31 35.25 41.55
C GLU A 367 35.92 36.66 41.74
N LEU A 368 35.24 37.79 41.99
CA LEU A 368 33.82 38.20 42.15
C LEU A 368 33.74 39.67 41.64
N VAL A 369 32.61 40.33 41.37
CA VAL A 369 31.78 41.18 42.27
C VAL A 369 30.72 41.83 41.33
N MET A 370 29.39 41.77 41.50
CA MET A 370 28.45 42.16 42.58
C MET A 370 27.92 43.61 42.54
N SER A 371 26.72 43.77 41.97
CA SER A 371 25.59 44.59 42.47
C SER A 371 24.31 43.92 41.92
N GLY A 372 23.29 43.51 42.68
CA GLY A 372 22.74 44.07 43.94
C GLY A 372 21.63 45.05 43.55
N TYR A 373 20.35 44.87 43.87
CA TYR A 373 19.67 44.08 44.90
C TYR A 373 18.30 43.56 44.41
N GLY A 374 17.61 42.73 45.20
CA GLY A 374 16.16 42.54 45.11
C GLY A 374 15.56 42.09 46.46
N TYR A 375 14.24 42.20 46.65
CA TYR A 375 13.41 41.23 47.38
C TYR A 375 11.89 41.48 47.21
N PHE A 376 11.13 40.40 47.44
CA PHE A 376 9.68 40.13 47.42
C PHE A 376 8.75 41.13 48.19
N PRO A 377 7.41 41.16 47.94
CA PRO A 377 6.45 40.17 48.51
C PRO A 377 5.27 39.72 47.62
N GLU A 378 4.41 38.87 48.19
CA GLU A 378 3.29 38.12 47.61
C GLU A 378 1.91 38.83 47.66
N ALA A 379 0.92 38.19 47.00
CA ALA A 379 -0.53 38.19 47.26
C ALA A 379 -1.41 39.43 46.90
N GLY A 380 -2.52 39.17 46.17
CA GLY A 380 -3.62 40.16 46.00
C GLY A 380 -4.54 39.99 44.78
N SER A 381 -5.49 39.04 44.83
CA SER A 381 -6.83 39.01 44.18
C SER A 381 -7.14 39.84 42.90
N PHE A 382 -7.63 39.15 41.85
CA PHE A 382 -8.59 39.68 40.87
C PHE A 382 -9.57 38.58 40.40
N PRO A 383 -10.90 38.80 40.50
CA PRO A 383 -11.91 38.00 39.80
C PRO A 383 -12.53 38.76 38.60
N GLU A 384 -12.71 38.02 37.51
CA GLU A 384 -13.77 38.03 36.48
C GLU A 384 -14.32 39.34 35.86
N PRO A 385 -14.66 39.26 34.55
CA PRO A 385 -16.07 39.50 34.20
C PRO A 385 -16.65 38.52 33.16
N GLU A 386 -17.92 38.14 33.35
CA GLU A 386 -18.86 37.79 32.28
C GLU A 386 -19.80 39.01 31.97
N PRO A 387 -20.91 38.90 31.22
CA PRO A 387 -20.95 39.26 29.80
C PRO A 387 -21.99 40.37 29.49
N PRO A 388 -22.06 40.88 28.24
CA PRO A 388 -23.18 41.72 27.81
C PRO A 388 -24.29 40.89 27.16
N ALA A 389 -25.54 41.28 27.43
CA ALA A 389 -26.75 40.85 26.73
C ALA A 389 -27.46 42.07 26.10
N ASP A 390 -28.47 41.79 25.28
CA ASP A 390 -29.27 42.69 24.44
C ASP A 390 -29.87 43.93 25.15
N ASP A 391 -30.12 45.03 24.42
CA ASP A 391 -31.47 45.49 24.02
C ASP A 391 -31.40 46.76 23.10
N MET A 392 -32.56 47.27 22.66
CA MET A 392 -32.73 48.06 21.44
C MET A 392 -33.01 49.58 21.59
N SER A 393 -32.86 50.27 20.45
CA SER A 393 -33.80 51.26 19.87
C SER A 393 -33.56 52.79 20.03
N GLN A 394 -33.95 53.50 18.94
CA GLN A 394 -34.18 54.97 18.78
C GLN A 394 -32.92 55.88 18.76
N GLY A 395 -32.75 56.85 17.84
CA GLY A 395 -33.51 57.23 16.63
C GLY A 395 -32.96 58.50 15.92
N GLU A 396 -33.50 58.80 14.72
CA GLU A 396 -33.57 60.11 13.99
C GLU A 396 -32.36 60.76 13.24
N GLY A 397 -32.67 61.41 12.10
CA GLY A 397 -31.86 62.40 11.33
C GLY A 397 -31.40 61.97 9.90
N GLU A 398 -31.88 62.45 8.73
CA GLU A 398 -32.05 63.82 8.14
C GLU A 398 -30.72 64.44 7.61
N VAL A 399 -30.49 64.87 6.34
CA VAL A 399 -31.23 64.86 5.04
C VAL A 399 -30.21 65.01 3.84
N LEU A 400 -30.59 64.66 2.58
CA LEU A 400 -30.29 65.33 1.27
C LEU A 400 -29.87 64.40 0.08
N GLY A 401 -30.56 64.54 -1.07
CA GLY A 401 -30.25 63.92 -2.38
C GLY A 401 -29.32 64.75 -3.28
N PRO A 402 -29.09 64.36 -4.55
CA PRO A 402 -30.07 64.42 -5.67
C PRO A 402 -30.32 63.04 -6.35
N ALA A 403 -31.50 62.72 -6.92
CA ALA A 403 -32.14 63.19 -8.18
C ALA A 403 -31.47 62.67 -9.48
N PHE A 404 -32.17 62.17 -10.53
CA PHE A 404 -33.63 62.08 -10.81
C PHE A 404 -33.93 61.01 -11.91
N GLU A 405 -35.19 60.52 -11.97
CA GLU A 405 -35.99 59.97 -13.11
C GLU A 405 -35.35 58.99 -14.15
N THR A 406 -35.81 57.74 -14.35
CA THR A 406 -37.12 57.12 -14.71
C THR A 406 -37.59 57.28 -16.16
N GLU A 407 -37.91 56.16 -16.81
CA GLU A 407 -38.99 56.12 -17.81
C GLU A 407 -39.73 54.76 -17.81
N ARG A 408 -41.03 54.79 -18.12
CA ARG A 408 -41.94 53.62 -18.20
C ARG A 408 -42.37 53.44 -19.65
N ALA A 409 -42.59 52.20 -20.08
CA ALA A 409 -43.62 51.88 -21.07
C ALA A 409 -44.13 50.43 -20.89
N ALA A 410 -45.39 50.18 -21.22
CA ALA A 410 -46.06 48.88 -21.09
C ALA A 410 -46.68 48.46 -22.43
N ALA A 411 -46.87 47.15 -22.63
CA ALA A 411 -47.85 46.60 -23.58
C ALA A 411 -48.17 45.12 -23.29
N THR A 412 -49.46 44.83 -23.10
CA THR A 412 -50.08 43.49 -23.23
C THR A 412 -50.60 43.32 -24.68
N PRO A 413 -50.76 42.08 -25.19
CA PRO A 413 -52.07 41.41 -25.06
C PRO A 413 -52.06 39.86 -24.93
N GLU A 414 -53.15 39.32 -24.39
CA GLU A 414 -53.60 37.92 -24.53
C GLU A 414 -54.62 37.80 -25.70
N PRO A 415 -55.30 36.65 -26.00
CA PRO A 415 -55.13 35.27 -25.52
C PRO A 415 -55.10 34.21 -26.66
N GLU A 416 -54.85 32.94 -26.33
CA GLU A 416 -55.62 31.80 -26.87
C GLU A 416 -55.39 30.52 -26.03
N ALA A 417 -56.37 29.61 -26.02
CA ALA A 417 -56.38 28.44 -25.12
C ALA A 417 -56.60 27.12 -25.88
N ALA A 418 -55.78 26.10 -25.59
CA ALA A 418 -56.10 24.71 -25.91
C ALA A 418 -55.35 23.72 -25.00
N THR A 419 -56.10 22.72 -24.55
CA THR A 419 -55.69 21.54 -23.77
C THR A 419 -54.82 20.54 -24.56
N ALA A 420 -53.80 19.95 -23.92
CA ALA A 420 -53.45 18.52 -24.01
C ALA A 420 -52.30 18.14 -23.05
N ALA A 421 -52.32 16.93 -22.51
CA ALA A 421 -51.19 16.34 -21.76
C ALA A 421 -50.34 15.44 -22.68
N PRO A 422 -49.03 15.25 -22.41
CA PRO A 422 -48.22 14.25 -23.10
C PRO A 422 -48.43 12.85 -22.52
N GLU A 423 -48.39 11.85 -23.40
CA GLU A 423 -48.86 10.48 -23.15
C GLU A 423 -47.88 9.61 -22.34
N VAL A 424 -48.44 8.67 -21.59
CA VAL A 424 -47.71 7.52 -21.03
C VAL A 424 -47.74 6.39 -22.05
N LEU A 425 -46.60 6.04 -22.62
CA LEU A 425 -46.46 4.86 -23.48
C LEU A 425 -46.54 3.58 -22.64
N ALA A 426 -47.70 2.94 -22.67
CA ALA A 426 -47.86 1.56 -22.22
C ALA A 426 -47.24 0.61 -23.25
N ILE A 427 -46.58 -0.45 -22.77
CA ILE A 427 -46.18 -1.60 -23.59
C ILE A 427 -47.08 -2.77 -23.18
N GLU A 428 -47.75 -3.38 -24.16
CA GLU A 428 -48.69 -4.48 -23.97
C GLU A 428 -47.97 -5.83 -23.71
N PRO A 429 -48.63 -6.79 -23.03
CA PRO A 429 -48.10 -8.14 -22.86
C PRO A 429 -48.46 -9.07 -24.04
N GLU A 430 -47.51 -9.92 -24.45
CA GLU A 430 -47.72 -11.00 -25.43
C GLU A 430 -47.67 -12.40 -24.77
N PRO A 431 -48.18 -13.47 -25.41
CA PRO A 431 -49.26 -14.25 -24.78
C PRO A 431 -48.93 -15.69 -24.35
N GLU A 432 -49.87 -16.30 -23.63
CA GLU A 432 -49.85 -17.71 -23.20
C GLU A 432 -49.94 -18.71 -24.37
N ALA A 433 -49.34 -19.89 -24.18
CA ALA A 433 -49.53 -21.07 -25.02
C ALA A 433 -49.96 -22.30 -24.18
N ALA A 434 -50.90 -23.07 -24.70
CA ALA A 434 -51.69 -24.08 -23.97
C ALA A 434 -51.08 -25.51 -23.99
N PRO A 435 -51.61 -26.48 -23.21
CA PRO A 435 -50.85 -27.67 -22.77
C PRO A 435 -51.09 -28.96 -23.58
N THR A 436 -50.21 -29.96 -23.40
CA THR A 436 -50.45 -31.38 -23.77
C THR A 436 -49.95 -32.37 -22.69
N ALA A 437 -50.46 -33.61 -22.74
CA ALA A 437 -50.65 -34.53 -21.59
C ALA A 437 -49.56 -35.64 -21.44
N PRO A 438 -49.59 -36.50 -20.38
CA PRO A 438 -48.41 -37.22 -19.90
C PRO A 438 -48.31 -38.72 -20.25
N LEU A 439 -47.07 -39.22 -20.30
CA LEU A 439 -46.59 -40.61 -20.21
C LEU A 439 -45.16 -40.53 -19.63
N GLY A 440 -44.62 -41.44 -18.81
CA GLY A 440 -45.10 -42.66 -18.18
C GLY A 440 -43.86 -43.38 -17.60
N ASP A 441 -43.91 -43.87 -16.36
CA ASP A 441 -42.72 -44.37 -15.63
C ASP A 441 -42.41 -45.85 -15.93
N PRO A 442 -41.15 -46.23 -16.21
CA PRO A 442 -40.69 -47.53 -15.72
C PRO A 442 -39.19 -47.63 -15.37
N GLY A 443 -38.91 -47.96 -14.10
CA GLY A 443 -37.93 -49.01 -13.76
C GLY A 443 -36.47 -48.58 -13.47
N PRO A 444 -35.77 -49.27 -12.54
CA PRO A 444 -34.42 -48.90 -12.11
C PRO A 444 -33.28 -49.66 -12.82
N GLU A 445 -32.06 -49.15 -12.59
CA GLU A 445 -30.69 -49.70 -12.81
C GLU A 445 -29.86 -49.10 -13.96
N PRO A 446 -28.50 -49.06 -13.86
CA PRO A 446 -27.64 -49.26 -12.69
C PRO A 446 -26.77 -48.03 -12.35
N GLN A 447 -26.26 -47.97 -11.12
CA GLN A 447 -25.38 -46.89 -10.67
C GLN A 447 -23.98 -46.98 -11.30
N ALA A 448 -23.63 -46.03 -12.17
CA ALA A 448 -22.25 -45.72 -12.52
C ALA A 448 -21.77 -44.55 -11.64
N GLY A 449 -20.76 -44.80 -10.78
CA GLY A 449 -20.35 -43.84 -9.76
C GLY A 449 -19.76 -42.55 -10.33
N ILE A 450 -20.44 -41.42 -10.10
CA ILE A 450 -19.88 -40.08 -10.34
C ILE A 450 -18.92 -39.78 -9.19
N SER A 451 -17.62 -39.91 -9.45
CA SER A 451 -16.58 -39.48 -8.52
C SER A 451 -16.66 -37.97 -8.29
N ALA A 452 -16.52 -37.56 -7.02
CA ALA A 452 -16.57 -36.16 -6.60
C ALA A 452 -15.62 -35.26 -7.42
N PRO A 453 -15.96 -33.97 -7.63
CA PRO A 453 -15.09 -33.05 -8.36
C PRO A 453 -13.74 -32.89 -7.65
N GLU A 454 -12.66 -33.29 -8.31
CA GLU A 454 -11.32 -33.28 -7.74
C GLU A 454 -10.78 -31.86 -7.51
N ARG A 455 -10.95 -31.40 -6.26
CA ARG A 455 -9.96 -30.68 -5.44
C ARG A 455 -9.01 -29.72 -6.15
N ARG A 456 -9.25 -28.42 -5.94
CA ARG A 456 -8.22 -27.37 -5.69
C ARG A 456 -6.88 -27.57 -6.41
N ARG A 457 -6.80 -27.23 -7.70
CA ARG A 457 -5.50 -26.92 -8.33
C ARG A 457 -4.95 -25.64 -7.71
N ARG A 458 -4.02 -25.77 -6.77
CA ARG A 458 -3.25 -24.65 -6.23
C ARG A 458 -2.55 -23.91 -7.38
N LEU A 459 -2.61 -22.58 -7.38
CA LEU A 459 -1.71 -21.69 -8.13
C LEU A 459 -0.30 -21.76 -7.51
N ALA A 460 0.32 -22.94 -7.58
CA ALA A 460 1.68 -23.17 -7.12
C ALA A 460 2.60 -23.09 -8.34
N PHE A 461 3.40 -22.01 -8.41
CA PHE A 461 4.57 -21.97 -9.29
C PHE A 461 5.42 -23.21 -9.02
N ARG A 462 5.73 -23.96 -10.08
CA ARG A 462 6.27 -25.32 -9.96
C ARG A 462 7.77 -25.27 -9.66
N ARG A 463 8.10 -25.02 -8.39
CA ARG A 463 9.46 -25.02 -7.83
C ARG A 463 10.15 -26.35 -8.19
N GLU A 464 11.18 -26.31 -9.05
CA GLU A 464 11.96 -27.50 -9.41
C GLU A 464 12.65 -28.03 -8.14
N ARG A 465 12.43 -29.31 -7.81
CA ARG A 465 13.14 -29.97 -6.71
C ARG A 465 14.60 -30.16 -7.10
N LYS A 466 15.54 -29.83 -6.20
CA LYS A 466 16.95 -30.21 -6.34
C LYS A 466 17.05 -31.72 -6.69
N PRO A 467 17.72 -32.11 -7.80
CA PRO A 467 17.83 -33.50 -8.16
C PRO A 467 18.70 -34.25 -7.15
N ASN A 468 18.25 -35.45 -6.77
CA ASN A 468 19.02 -36.36 -5.92
C ASN A 468 20.17 -36.95 -6.76
N PRO A 469 21.46 -36.76 -6.40
CA PRO A 469 22.59 -37.04 -7.29
C PRO A 469 22.80 -38.52 -7.66
N ALA A 470 22.02 -39.46 -7.09
CA ALA A 470 22.18 -40.90 -7.29
C ALA A 470 21.27 -41.53 -8.36
N LYS A 471 20.46 -40.77 -9.12
CA LYS A 471 19.61 -41.30 -10.22
C LYS A 471 19.54 -40.37 -11.45
N ALA A 472 20.67 -39.83 -11.87
CA ALA A 472 20.78 -38.98 -13.06
C ALA A 472 21.03 -39.81 -14.34
N ASP A 473 20.11 -40.70 -14.72
CA ASP A 473 20.17 -41.41 -16.00
C ASP A 473 18.82 -41.48 -16.72
N ALA A 474 18.85 -41.06 -17.99
CA ALA A 474 17.88 -41.30 -19.05
C ALA A 474 16.37 -41.08 -18.74
N LYS A 475 15.92 -39.81 -18.72
CA LYS A 475 14.64 -39.41 -19.37
C LYS A 475 14.52 -37.90 -19.64
N ASP A 476 14.09 -37.60 -20.88
CA ASP A 476 13.59 -36.31 -21.40
C ASP A 476 14.55 -35.10 -21.50
N LYS A 477 15.62 -35.24 -22.30
CA LYS A 477 16.38 -34.09 -22.87
C LYS A 477 15.57 -33.40 -23.99
N ARG A 478 14.41 -32.83 -23.67
CA ARG A 478 13.68 -31.94 -24.59
C ARG A 478 14.28 -30.54 -24.51
N LEU A 479 14.81 -30.05 -25.64
CA LEU A 479 15.43 -28.72 -25.76
C LEU A 479 14.43 -27.63 -25.30
N LYS A 480 14.69 -26.94 -24.19
CA LYS A 480 13.87 -25.83 -23.70
C LYS A 480 14.04 -24.62 -24.63
N LYS A 481 13.19 -24.54 -25.66
CA LYS A 481 13.03 -23.37 -26.53
C LYS A 481 12.01 -22.44 -25.88
N LEU A 482 12.40 -21.19 -25.62
CA LEU A 482 11.53 -20.20 -25.00
C LEU A 482 11.29 -19.01 -25.94
N VAL A 483 10.14 -18.38 -25.75
CA VAL A 483 9.82 -17.07 -26.31
C VAL A 483 9.74 -16.10 -25.13
N GLY A 484 10.77 -15.28 -24.94
CA GLY A 484 10.68 -14.15 -24.01
C GLY A 484 9.79 -13.08 -24.63
N LEU A 485 8.76 -12.62 -23.89
CA LEU A 485 7.76 -11.66 -24.36
C LEU A 485 7.73 -10.44 -23.43
N GLU A 486 7.99 -9.27 -24.01
CA GLU A 486 7.96 -7.96 -23.36
C GLU A 486 6.81 -7.14 -23.95
N ILE A 487 6.02 -6.49 -23.08
CA ILE A 487 4.86 -5.67 -23.45
C ILE A 487 5.03 -4.28 -22.83
N GLY A 488 5.53 -3.34 -23.62
CA GLY A 488 5.66 -1.93 -23.24
C GLY A 488 4.49 -1.08 -23.74
N ALA A 489 4.40 0.17 -23.26
CA ALA A 489 3.30 1.08 -23.58
C ALA A 489 3.18 1.47 -25.08
N SER A 490 4.26 1.34 -25.85
CA SER A 490 4.29 1.71 -27.27
C SER A 490 4.79 0.59 -28.21
N GLN A 491 5.11 -0.59 -27.69
CA GLN A 491 5.66 -1.70 -28.47
C GLN A 491 5.49 -3.05 -27.77
N ILE A 492 5.29 -4.09 -28.57
CA ILE A 492 5.47 -5.49 -28.17
C ILE A 492 6.83 -5.93 -28.70
N ALA A 493 7.61 -6.65 -27.90
CA ALA A 493 8.89 -7.24 -28.30
C ALA A 493 8.97 -8.71 -27.87
N ALA A 494 9.58 -9.55 -28.69
CA ALA A 494 9.83 -10.94 -28.37
C ALA A 494 11.18 -11.45 -28.87
N ALA A 495 11.79 -12.36 -28.10
CA ALA A 495 13.02 -13.04 -28.47
C ALA A 495 12.88 -14.56 -28.33
N ARG A 496 13.33 -15.30 -29.36
CA ARG A 496 13.31 -16.76 -29.38
C ARG A 496 14.69 -17.30 -29.03
N VAL A 497 14.82 -17.91 -27.87
CA VAL A 497 16.10 -18.39 -27.33
C VAL A 497 16.06 -19.90 -27.11
N VAL A 498 17.18 -20.59 -27.35
CA VAL A 498 17.39 -22.00 -26.97
C VAL A 498 18.43 -22.07 -25.87
N ASN A 499 18.07 -22.67 -24.74
CA ASN A 499 18.97 -22.82 -23.59
C ASN A 499 19.67 -24.19 -23.63
N ASN A 500 20.86 -24.21 -24.24
CA ASN A 500 21.71 -25.41 -24.40
C ASN A 500 23.07 -25.25 -23.69
N GLY A 501 23.06 -24.75 -22.45
CA GLY A 501 24.27 -24.43 -21.67
C GLY A 501 24.90 -23.07 -22.02
N VAL A 502 24.89 -22.70 -23.30
CA VAL A 502 25.05 -21.30 -23.73
C VAL A 502 23.77 -20.92 -24.49
N PRO A 503 23.11 -19.79 -24.16
CA PRO A 503 21.89 -19.38 -24.85
C PRO A 503 22.17 -19.01 -26.32
N GLU A 504 21.35 -19.54 -27.22
CA GLU A 504 21.43 -19.28 -28.65
C GLU A 504 20.18 -18.53 -29.11
N LEU A 505 20.37 -17.40 -29.79
CA LEU A 505 19.27 -16.57 -30.29
C LEU A 505 18.85 -17.05 -31.69
N LEU A 506 17.61 -17.52 -31.81
CA LEU A 506 17.02 -17.97 -33.08
C LEU A 506 16.37 -16.84 -33.89
N GLY A 507 16.05 -15.74 -33.24
CA GLY A 507 15.40 -14.59 -33.86
C GLY A 507 14.68 -13.70 -32.85
N VAL A 508 14.41 -12.48 -33.28
CA VAL A 508 13.70 -11.45 -32.52
C VAL A 508 12.55 -10.91 -33.36
N ALA A 509 11.58 -10.28 -32.70
CA ALA A 509 10.47 -9.60 -33.33
C ALA A 509 10.09 -8.39 -32.46
N ARG A 510 9.64 -7.32 -33.09
CA ARG A 510 9.05 -6.16 -32.41
C ARG A 510 8.08 -5.44 -33.33
N GLU A 511 6.97 -4.98 -32.78
CA GLU A 511 6.00 -4.15 -33.49
C GLU A 511 5.50 -3.03 -32.57
N PRO A 512 5.10 -1.86 -33.12
CA PRO A 512 4.42 -0.83 -32.35
C PRO A 512 3.14 -1.39 -31.70
N LEU A 513 2.85 -0.92 -30.47
CA LEU A 513 1.56 -1.11 -29.81
C LEU A 513 0.80 0.21 -29.89
N GLU A 514 -0.52 0.12 -30.04
CA GLU A 514 -1.39 1.30 -30.04
C GLU A 514 -1.32 2.04 -28.68
N PRO A 515 -1.10 3.37 -28.67
CA PRO A 515 -1.02 4.14 -27.44
C PRO A 515 -2.30 4.00 -26.59
N GLY A 516 -2.13 3.84 -25.28
CA GLY A 516 -3.24 3.73 -24.34
C GLY A 516 -3.65 2.30 -24.00
N VAL A 517 -3.35 1.30 -24.84
CA VAL A 517 -3.63 -0.13 -24.55
C VAL A 517 -2.92 -0.57 -23.27
N VAL A 518 -1.65 -0.18 -23.12
CA VAL A 518 -0.85 -0.31 -21.89
C VAL A 518 -0.33 1.08 -21.50
N VAL A 519 -0.49 1.45 -20.22
CA VAL A 519 -0.06 2.75 -19.68
C VAL A 519 0.61 2.55 -18.33
N ALA A 520 1.86 3.00 -18.16
CA ALA A 520 2.66 2.81 -16.94
C ALA A 520 2.82 1.33 -16.51
N GLY A 521 2.67 0.39 -17.44
CA GLY A 521 2.67 -1.05 -17.17
C GLY A 521 1.38 -1.61 -16.58
N GLU A 522 0.26 -0.90 -16.73
CA GLU A 522 -1.08 -1.42 -16.47
C GLU A 522 -1.82 -1.58 -17.80
N ILE A 523 -2.49 -2.71 -17.99
CA ILE A 523 -3.35 -2.97 -19.15
C ILE A 523 -4.66 -2.20 -18.97
N ARG A 524 -4.91 -1.21 -19.83
CA ARG A 524 -6.19 -0.48 -19.87
C ARG A 524 -7.21 -1.25 -20.71
N ASP A 525 -6.77 -1.77 -21.85
CA ASP A 525 -7.59 -2.58 -22.76
C ASP A 525 -6.96 -3.96 -22.97
N ALA A 526 -7.62 -5.00 -22.44
CA ALA A 526 -7.15 -6.38 -22.53
C ALA A 526 -7.52 -7.05 -23.86
N GLU A 527 -8.60 -6.61 -24.54
CA GLU A 527 -9.06 -7.18 -25.80
C GLU A 527 -8.24 -6.66 -26.98
N ALA A 528 -7.95 -5.35 -26.99
CA ALA A 528 -7.01 -4.74 -27.92
C ALA A 528 -5.61 -5.35 -27.77
N LEU A 529 -5.14 -5.55 -26.53
CA LEU A 529 -3.85 -6.21 -26.29
C LEU A 529 -3.86 -7.68 -26.76
N ALA A 530 -4.93 -8.44 -26.52
CA ALA A 530 -5.06 -9.81 -26.99
C ALA A 530 -5.01 -9.89 -28.53
N SER A 531 -5.74 -9.00 -29.22
CA SER A 531 -5.74 -8.91 -30.68
C SER A 531 -4.37 -8.50 -31.25
N ALA A 532 -3.70 -7.53 -30.61
CA ALA A 532 -2.35 -7.10 -30.98
C ALA A 532 -1.33 -8.24 -30.80
N LEU A 533 -1.35 -8.93 -29.67
CA LEU A 533 -0.51 -10.11 -29.39
C LEU A 533 -0.77 -11.25 -30.39
N GLN A 534 -2.03 -11.56 -30.70
CA GLN A 534 -2.37 -12.59 -31.68
C GLN A 534 -1.77 -12.25 -33.05
N GLY A 535 -2.03 -11.03 -33.56
CA GLY A 535 -1.49 -10.55 -34.83
C GLY A 535 0.04 -10.55 -34.87
N PHE A 536 0.69 -10.11 -33.80
CA PHE A 536 2.16 -10.10 -33.67
C PHE A 536 2.75 -11.51 -33.74
N PHE A 537 2.21 -12.47 -32.97
CA PHE A 537 2.69 -13.85 -32.99
C PHE A 537 2.47 -14.53 -34.34
N ASP A 538 1.33 -14.28 -34.99
CA ASP A 538 1.00 -14.88 -36.28
C ASP A 538 1.82 -14.29 -37.44
N ARG A 539 2.02 -12.96 -37.48
CA ARG A 539 2.90 -12.28 -38.46
C ARG A 539 4.35 -12.75 -38.37
N HIS A 540 4.91 -12.80 -37.16
CA HIS A 540 6.30 -13.19 -36.93
C HIS A 540 6.52 -14.71 -36.79
N LYS A 541 5.47 -15.52 -36.95
CA LYS A 541 5.51 -17.00 -36.85
C LYS A 541 6.16 -17.46 -35.54
N LEU A 542 5.81 -16.78 -34.44
CA LEU A 542 6.31 -17.06 -33.10
C LEU A 542 5.58 -18.28 -32.50
N PRO A 543 6.28 -19.17 -31.78
CA PRO A 543 5.62 -20.26 -31.06
C PRO A 543 4.67 -19.70 -29.99
N LYS A 544 3.38 -20.02 -30.07
CA LYS A 544 2.40 -19.69 -29.02
C LYS A 544 2.56 -20.52 -27.73
N LYS A 545 3.56 -21.42 -27.67
CA LYS A 545 3.90 -22.25 -26.50
C LYS A 545 5.32 -21.98 -26.03
N GLY A 546 5.55 -22.08 -24.72
CA GLY A 546 6.86 -21.77 -24.13
C GLY A 546 7.10 -20.27 -23.99
N VAL A 547 6.03 -19.48 -23.80
CA VAL A 547 6.12 -18.03 -23.65
C VAL A 547 6.46 -17.69 -22.19
N ARG A 548 7.54 -16.93 -21.95
CA ARG A 548 7.83 -16.32 -20.64
C ARG A 548 7.54 -14.84 -20.72
N LEU A 549 6.59 -14.38 -19.91
CA LEU A 549 6.13 -13.00 -19.90
C LEU A 549 6.94 -12.15 -18.92
N GLY A 550 7.43 -11.00 -19.37
CA GLY A 550 7.98 -9.95 -18.52
C GLY A 550 6.90 -9.05 -17.95
N ILE A 551 6.99 -8.74 -16.66
CA ILE A 551 6.17 -7.72 -15.99
C ILE A 551 7.05 -6.72 -15.23
N SER A 552 6.62 -5.46 -15.24
CA SER A 552 7.24 -4.35 -14.51
C SER A 552 6.23 -3.20 -14.38
N ASN A 553 6.06 -2.68 -13.17
CA ASN A 553 5.35 -1.44 -12.84
C ASN A 553 5.56 -1.14 -11.34
N ASN A 554 5.06 0.00 -10.86
CA ASN A 554 5.15 0.41 -9.45
C ASN A 554 4.34 -0.48 -8.47
N ARG A 555 3.51 -1.40 -8.98
CA ARG A 555 2.77 -2.43 -8.20
C ARG A 555 3.53 -3.76 -8.09
N ILE A 556 4.79 -3.80 -8.52
CA ILE A 556 5.66 -4.98 -8.43
C ILE A 556 6.94 -4.58 -7.72
N GLY A 557 7.40 -5.40 -6.77
CA GLY A 557 8.51 -5.05 -5.90
C GLY A 557 9.33 -6.25 -5.43
N VAL A 558 10.54 -5.93 -4.98
CA VAL A 558 11.48 -6.89 -4.41
C VAL A 558 11.88 -6.42 -3.00
N ARG A 559 12.02 -7.37 -2.07
CA ARG A 559 12.46 -7.12 -0.68
C ARG A 559 13.48 -8.18 -0.27
N VAL A 560 14.49 -7.77 0.49
CA VAL A 560 15.45 -8.68 1.13
C VAL A 560 15.26 -8.62 2.64
N PHE A 561 15.13 -9.77 3.29
CA PHE A 561 15.08 -9.87 4.75
C PHE A 561 15.67 -11.20 5.24
N GLU A 562 15.96 -11.27 6.53
CA GLU A 562 16.58 -12.44 7.17
C GLU A 562 15.56 -13.17 8.05
N ILE A 563 15.60 -14.50 8.01
CA ILE A 563 14.79 -15.39 8.85
C ILE A 563 15.74 -16.23 9.69
N GLU A 564 15.61 -16.11 11.01
CA GLU A 564 16.44 -16.82 12.00
C GLU A 564 15.68 -18.03 12.56
N GLY A 565 16.41 -19.10 12.92
CA GLY A 565 15.91 -20.24 13.68
C GLY A 565 15.01 -21.23 12.94
N VAL A 566 14.73 -21.02 11.65
CA VAL A 566 13.79 -21.86 10.87
C VAL A 566 14.52 -22.80 9.92
N THR A 567 14.63 -24.08 10.32
CA THR A 567 15.28 -25.13 9.53
C THR A 567 14.31 -25.86 8.58
N ASP A 568 13.08 -26.14 9.00
CA ASP A 568 12.06 -26.80 8.18
C ASP A 568 11.52 -25.91 7.05
N GLU A 569 11.25 -26.51 5.88
CA GLU A 569 10.86 -25.77 4.68
C GLU A 569 9.40 -25.28 4.72
N ARG A 570 8.48 -25.99 5.39
CA ARG A 570 7.08 -25.51 5.55
C ARG A 570 6.98 -24.42 6.60
N GLN A 571 7.76 -24.53 7.67
CA GLN A 571 7.92 -23.45 8.64
C GLN A 571 8.54 -22.21 7.98
N LEU A 572 9.49 -22.39 7.04
CA LEU A 572 10.08 -21.29 6.27
C LEU A 572 9.04 -20.59 5.39
N GLU A 573 8.22 -21.31 4.64
CA GLU A 573 7.13 -20.73 3.84
C GLU A 573 6.16 -19.88 4.69
N ASN A 574 5.80 -20.38 5.89
CA ASN A 574 4.94 -19.65 6.83
C ASN A 574 5.65 -18.42 7.43
N ALA A 575 6.93 -18.53 7.80
CA ALA A 575 7.72 -17.42 8.33
C ALA A 575 7.93 -16.32 7.28
N ILE A 576 8.13 -16.68 6.00
CA ILE A 576 8.21 -15.75 4.88
C ILE A 576 6.89 -15.01 4.70
N ARG A 577 5.75 -15.72 4.73
CA ARG A 577 4.41 -15.09 4.66
C ARG A 577 4.17 -14.12 5.81
N PHE A 578 4.48 -14.52 7.04
CA PHE A 578 4.33 -13.66 8.22
C PHE A 578 5.21 -12.40 8.12
N ARG A 579 6.50 -12.54 7.76
CA ARG A 579 7.39 -11.38 7.51
C ARG A 579 6.94 -10.52 6.34
N ALA A 580 6.33 -11.09 5.32
CA ALA A 580 5.74 -10.35 4.22
C ALA A 580 4.55 -9.49 4.71
N GLU A 581 3.69 -10.03 5.57
CA GLU A 581 2.57 -9.29 6.18
C GLU A 581 3.02 -8.07 7.00
N GLU A 582 4.16 -8.17 7.71
CA GLU A 582 4.72 -7.05 8.48
C GLU A 582 5.32 -5.92 7.62
N VAL A 583 5.72 -6.20 6.38
CA VAL A 583 6.59 -5.33 5.55
C VAL A 583 5.91 -4.87 4.25
N LEU A 584 4.90 -5.59 3.76
CA LEU A 584 4.22 -5.26 2.51
C LEU A 584 3.10 -4.24 2.71
N PRO A 585 2.95 -3.24 1.81
CA PRO A 585 1.87 -2.27 1.84
C PRO A 585 0.54 -2.81 1.27
N ILE A 586 0.42 -4.13 1.08
CA ILE A 586 -0.75 -4.80 0.51
C ILE A 586 -1.17 -6.05 1.29
N PRO A 587 -2.49 -6.35 1.35
CA PRO A 587 -2.99 -7.62 1.86
C PRO A 587 -2.42 -8.84 1.12
N LEU A 588 -2.15 -9.94 1.85
CA LEU A 588 -1.52 -11.14 1.31
C LEU A 588 -2.40 -11.95 0.35
N ASP A 589 -3.73 -11.84 0.45
CA ASP A 589 -4.71 -12.41 -0.47
C ASP A 589 -4.67 -11.70 -1.84
N GLN A 590 -4.51 -10.37 -1.81
CA GLN A 590 -4.33 -9.51 -2.99
C GLN A 590 -2.90 -9.57 -3.57
N ALA A 591 -1.96 -10.24 -2.89
CA ALA A 591 -0.60 -10.43 -3.34
C ALA A 591 -0.38 -11.76 -4.08
N VAL A 592 0.49 -11.72 -5.08
CA VAL A 592 1.23 -12.88 -5.60
C VAL A 592 2.64 -12.77 -5.06
N LEU A 593 3.06 -13.79 -4.30
CA LEU A 593 4.39 -13.88 -3.68
C LEU A 593 5.17 -15.06 -4.25
N ASP A 594 6.45 -14.83 -4.52
CA ASP A 594 7.44 -15.87 -4.77
C ASP A 594 8.76 -15.50 -4.07
N TYR A 595 9.65 -16.46 -3.81
CA TYR A 595 10.88 -16.20 -3.07
C TYR A 595 12.06 -17.10 -3.45
N VAL A 596 13.26 -16.57 -3.24
CA VAL A 596 14.53 -17.28 -3.39
C VAL A 596 15.37 -17.14 -2.12
N VAL A 597 15.97 -18.24 -1.66
CA VAL A 597 16.97 -18.21 -0.59
C VAL A 597 18.30 -17.80 -1.20
N LEU A 598 18.85 -16.65 -0.80
CA LEU A 598 20.09 -16.09 -1.35
C LEU A 598 21.33 -16.75 -0.75
N ASP A 599 21.40 -16.71 0.57
CA ASP A 599 22.50 -17.21 1.40
C ASP A 599 21.92 -17.88 2.67
N GLU A 600 22.59 -18.91 3.17
CA GLU A 600 22.36 -19.53 4.48
C GLU A 600 23.61 -19.29 5.35
N GLY A 601 23.43 -19.02 6.63
CA GLY A 601 24.51 -18.74 7.58
C GLY A 601 24.08 -18.99 9.03
N GLU A 602 24.87 -18.50 9.99
CA GLU A 602 24.59 -18.59 11.42
C GLU A 602 24.64 -17.20 12.05
N SER A 603 23.72 -16.95 12.98
CA SER A 603 23.67 -15.74 13.81
C SER A 603 24.81 -15.72 14.83
N ALA A 604 25.02 -14.57 15.48
CA ALA A 604 25.99 -14.44 16.57
C ALA A 604 25.72 -15.37 17.78
N GLU A 605 24.52 -15.95 17.87
CA GLU A 605 24.09 -16.90 18.91
C GLU A 605 24.07 -18.36 18.41
N GLY A 606 24.53 -18.63 17.18
CA GLY A 606 24.61 -19.97 16.58
C GLY A 606 23.31 -20.51 16.00
N ALA A 607 22.23 -19.74 16.00
CA ALA A 607 20.98 -20.11 15.32
C ALA A 607 21.13 -19.92 13.79
N PRO A 608 20.59 -20.83 12.96
CA PRO A 608 20.68 -20.73 11.50
C PRO A 608 19.89 -19.52 10.97
N VAL A 609 20.46 -18.79 10.02
CA VAL A 609 19.87 -17.61 9.38
C VAL A 609 19.79 -17.82 7.87
N ARG A 610 18.64 -17.49 7.29
CA ARG A 610 18.40 -17.53 5.84
C ARG A 610 18.09 -16.13 5.34
N ARG A 611 18.89 -15.64 4.38
CA ARG A 611 18.64 -14.35 3.71
C ARG A 611 17.73 -14.60 2.50
N ILE A 612 16.51 -14.07 2.54
CA ILE A 612 15.45 -14.32 1.57
C ILE A 612 15.29 -13.11 0.65
N LEU A 613 15.18 -13.37 -0.66
CA LEU A 613 14.67 -12.43 -1.65
C LEU A 613 13.20 -12.74 -1.88
N LEU A 614 12.31 -11.85 -1.43
CA LEU A 614 10.88 -11.91 -1.69
C LEU A 614 10.55 -11.06 -2.92
N VAL A 615 9.82 -11.65 -3.87
CA VAL A 615 9.15 -10.94 -4.96
C VAL A 615 7.67 -10.80 -4.60
N VAL A 616 7.13 -9.59 -4.80
CA VAL A 616 5.72 -9.27 -4.61
C VAL A 616 5.15 -8.62 -5.88
N ALA A 617 3.96 -9.05 -6.28
CA ALA A 617 3.16 -8.41 -7.33
C ALA A 617 1.69 -8.35 -6.89
N TYR A 618 0.97 -7.30 -7.29
CA TYR A 618 -0.49 -7.27 -7.11
C TYR A 618 -1.14 -8.36 -7.99
N ARG A 619 -2.06 -9.12 -7.42
CA ARG A 619 -2.80 -10.22 -8.08
C ARG A 619 -3.49 -9.77 -9.37
N GLU A 620 -4.23 -8.66 -9.30
CA GLU A 620 -4.96 -8.08 -10.43
C GLU A 620 -4.06 -7.83 -11.66
N VAL A 621 -2.85 -7.31 -11.43
CA VAL A 621 -1.87 -7.03 -12.49
C VAL A 621 -1.48 -8.34 -13.21
N VAL A 622 -1.13 -9.36 -12.43
CA VAL A 622 -0.72 -10.67 -12.95
C VAL A 622 -1.86 -11.34 -13.72
N GLU A 623 -3.09 -11.26 -13.19
CA GLU A 623 -4.26 -11.90 -13.77
C GLU A 623 -4.67 -11.25 -15.10
N ARG A 624 -4.72 -9.91 -15.19
CA ARG A 624 -5.02 -9.17 -16.45
C ARG A 624 -4.01 -9.46 -17.57
N TYR A 625 -2.73 -9.55 -17.24
CA TYR A 625 -1.68 -9.93 -18.20
C TYR A 625 -1.84 -11.38 -18.69
N LEU A 626 -2.21 -12.31 -17.79
CA LEU A 626 -2.51 -13.68 -18.18
C LEU A 626 -3.81 -13.81 -18.98
N GLU A 627 -4.79 -12.93 -18.79
CA GLU A 627 -6.03 -12.89 -19.57
C GLU A 627 -5.78 -12.43 -21.00
N ALA A 628 -5.06 -11.32 -21.20
CA ALA A 628 -4.69 -10.85 -22.54
C ALA A 628 -3.87 -11.90 -23.31
N CYS A 629 -2.90 -12.55 -22.65
CA CYS A 629 -2.15 -13.67 -23.24
C CYS A 629 -3.03 -14.88 -23.57
N ARG A 630 -4.01 -15.23 -22.72
CA ARG A 630 -4.97 -16.31 -22.98
C ARG A 630 -5.89 -15.98 -24.17
N GLY A 631 -6.37 -14.74 -24.26
CA GLY A 631 -7.16 -14.25 -25.40
C GLY A 631 -6.40 -14.34 -26.73
N ALA A 632 -5.09 -14.04 -26.72
CA ALA A 632 -4.20 -14.21 -27.87
C ALA A 632 -3.85 -15.68 -28.22
N GLY A 633 -4.31 -16.65 -27.41
CA GLY A 633 -4.01 -18.07 -27.56
C GLY A 633 -2.60 -18.48 -27.13
N LEU A 634 -1.97 -17.73 -26.21
CA LEU A 634 -0.60 -17.97 -25.74
C LEU A 634 -0.58 -18.85 -24.48
N GLU A 635 0.24 -19.91 -24.52
CA GLU A 635 0.56 -20.77 -23.38
C GLU A 635 1.79 -20.19 -22.65
N VAL A 636 1.52 -19.32 -21.67
CA VAL A 636 2.51 -18.72 -20.77
C VAL A 636 3.01 -19.78 -19.79
N VAL A 637 4.31 -20.09 -19.85
CA VAL A 637 4.96 -21.09 -18.98
C VAL A 637 5.61 -20.50 -17.73
N GLY A 638 5.73 -19.17 -17.66
CA GLY A 638 6.24 -18.45 -16.51
C GLY A 638 6.07 -16.94 -16.67
N ILE A 639 6.06 -16.25 -15.53
CA ILE A 639 6.07 -14.78 -15.43
C ILE A 639 7.33 -14.39 -14.66
N ASP A 640 7.93 -13.28 -15.04
CA ASP A 640 9.27 -12.90 -14.62
C ASP A 640 9.40 -11.37 -14.57
N LEU A 641 10.32 -10.85 -13.77
CA LEU A 641 10.51 -9.41 -13.64
C LEU A 641 11.38 -8.91 -14.80
N GLU A 642 10.98 -7.82 -15.45
CA GLU A 642 11.83 -7.18 -16.46
C GLU A 642 13.20 -6.81 -15.90
N ALA A 643 13.26 -6.42 -14.63
CA ALA A 643 14.50 -6.14 -13.91
C ALA A 643 15.44 -7.36 -13.81
N PHE A 644 14.90 -8.58 -13.66
CA PHE A 644 15.70 -9.80 -13.59
C PHE A 644 16.12 -10.25 -15.00
N ALA A 645 15.22 -10.14 -15.97
CA ALA A 645 15.51 -10.37 -17.39
C ALA A 645 16.62 -9.43 -17.90
N LEU A 646 16.56 -8.15 -17.53
CA LEU A 646 17.53 -7.12 -17.89
C LEU A 646 18.95 -7.46 -17.41
N LEU A 647 19.09 -7.96 -16.18
CA LEU A 647 20.38 -8.45 -15.68
C LEU A 647 20.83 -9.70 -16.44
N ARG A 648 19.89 -10.59 -16.81
CA ARG A 648 20.17 -11.81 -17.59
C ARG A 648 20.74 -11.55 -18.98
N SER A 649 20.34 -10.49 -19.65
CA SER A 649 20.90 -10.13 -20.97
C SER A 649 22.19 -9.31 -20.86
N LEU A 650 22.30 -8.40 -19.88
CA LEU A 650 23.42 -7.45 -19.79
C LEU A 650 24.62 -7.91 -18.95
N ALA A 651 24.47 -8.92 -18.10
CA ALA A 651 25.49 -9.35 -17.16
C ALA A 651 25.59 -10.88 -17.08
N ALA A 652 26.81 -11.42 -17.09
CA ALA A 652 27.04 -12.82 -16.75
C ALA A 652 27.10 -12.96 -15.20
N PRO A 653 26.64 -14.09 -14.61
CA PRO A 653 26.77 -14.32 -13.18
C PRO A 653 28.25 -14.33 -12.76
N ALA A 654 28.64 -13.42 -11.89
CA ALA A 654 30.00 -13.33 -11.36
C ALA A 654 30.07 -14.02 -9.99
N ALA A 655 31.19 -14.69 -9.71
CA ALA A 655 31.49 -15.11 -8.34
C ALA A 655 31.65 -13.85 -7.45
N ARG A 656 31.11 -13.90 -6.23
CA ARG A 656 31.00 -12.75 -5.31
C ARG A 656 32.39 -12.26 -4.86
N ASP A 657 32.99 -11.38 -5.64
CA ASP A 657 34.19 -10.63 -5.26
C ASP A 657 33.77 -9.31 -4.58
N GLN A 658 34.06 -9.19 -3.28
CA GLN A 658 33.74 -7.99 -2.49
C GLN A 658 34.55 -6.75 -2.90
N SER A 659 35.53 -6.88 -3.79
CA SER A 659 36.26 -5.76 -4.39
C SER A 659 35.52 -5.09 -5.55
N GLN A 660 34.48 -5.72 -6.11
CA GLN A 660 33.66 -5.16 -7.18
C GLN A 660 32.39 -4.49 -6.63
N GLY A 661 32.07 -3.31 -7.16
CA GLY A 661 30.85 -2.57 -6.80
C GLY A 661 29.58 -3.21 -7.38
N ALA A 662 28.42 -2.78 -6.89
CA ALA A 662 27.13 -3.16 -7.46
C ALA A 662 27.05 -2.75 -8.93
N LEU A 663 26.51 -3.67 -9.75
CA LEU A 663 26.12 -3.41 -11.12
C LEU A 663 24.69 -2.84 -11.14
N VAL A 664 24.50 -1.70 -11.78
CA VAL A 664 23.18 -1.10 -11.99
C VAL A 664 22.80 -1.23 -13.46
N ALA A 665 21.82 -2.06 -13.77
CA ALA A 665 21.23 -2.13 -15.11
C ALA A 665 20.00 -1.23 -15.20
N VAL A 666 19.90 -0.44 -16.28
CA VAL A 666 18.84 0.56 -16.48
C VAL A 666 18.28 0.44 -17.89
N CYS A 667 17.03 0.01 -18.05
CA CYS A 667 16.34 -0.03 -19.33
C CYS A 667 15.43 1.20 -19.48
N VAL A 668 15.79 2.12 -20.38
CA VAL A 668 15.01 3.33 -20.66
C VAL A 668 14.01 3.06 -21.78
N GLY A 669 12.76 2.84 -21.40
CA GLY A 669 11.63 2.53 -22.28
C GLY A 669 10.97 3.77 -22.89
N HIS A 670 9.70 3.62 -23.26
CA HIS A 670 8.89 4.69 -23.84
C HIS A 670 8.35 5.64 -22.75
N ASP A 671 7.51 5.16 -21.85
CA ASP A 671 6.91 5.92 -20.75
C ASP A 671 7.67 5.78 -19.42
N ARG A 672 8.39 4.67 -19.24
CA ARG A 672 9.05 4.30 -17.99
C ARG A 672 10.52 3.88 -18.16
N THR A 673 11.23 3.82 -17.04
CA THR A 673 12.56 3.24 -16.92
C THR A 673 12.59 2.16 -15.83
N THR A 674 13.05 0.95 -16.18
CA THR A 674 13.25 -0.16 -15.24
C THR A 674 14.70 -0.16 -14.74
N ILE A 675 14.91 -0.13 -13.42
CA ILE A 675 16.20 -0.19 -12.72
C ILE A 675 16.33 -1.54 -12.02
N ALA A 676 17.47 -2.19 -12.19
CA ALA A 676 17.85 -3.42 -11.49
C ALA A 676 19.27 -3.29 -10.93
N VAL A 677 19.45 -3.52 -9.62
CA VAL A 677 20.75 -3.46 -8.96
C VAL A 677 21.16 -4.85 -8.49
N SER A 678 22.34 -5.28 -8.92
CA SER A 678 22.89 -6.61 -8.69
C SER A 678 24.20 -6.57 -7.93
N ASN A 679 24.39 -7.53 -7.02
CA ASN A 679 25.65 -7.78 -6.32
C ASN A 679 26.58 -8.75 -7.08
N GLY A 680 26.32 -8.98 -8.37
CA GLY A 680 27.02 -9.93 -9.25
C GLY A 680 26.43 -11.34 -9.25
N ARG A 681 25.71 -11.73 -8.19
CA ARG A 681 25.06 -13.05 -8.06
C ARG A 681 23.54 -12.98 -8.07
N PHE A 682 22.95 -11.94 -7.48
CA PHE A 682 21.51 -11.76 -7.37
C PHE A 682 21.10 -10.29 -7.53
N CYS A 683 19.88 -10.05 -8.00
CA CYS A 683 19.26 -8.73 -7.95
C CYS A 683 18.78 -8.46 -6.52
N GLU A 684 19.33 -7.44 -5.86
CA GLU A 684 18.96 -7.08 -4.47
C GLU A 684 17.94 -5.94 -4.42
N PHE A 685 17.83 -5.13 -5.48
CA PHE A 685 16.93 -3.99 -5.54
C PHE A 685 16.42 -3.75 -6.96
N THR A 686 15.11 -3.48 -7.06
CA THR A 686 14.43 -3.13 -8.31
C THR A 686 13.62 -1.86 -8.09
N ARG A 687 13.55 -1.01 -9.12
CA ARG A 687 12.67 0.17 -9.11
C ARG A 687 12.21 0.50 -10.52
N VAL A 688 11.01 1.04 -10.65
CA VAL A 688 10.52 1.65 -11.88
C VAL A 688 10.45 3.16 -11.63
N LEU A 689 10.80 3.94 -12.66
CA LEU A 689 10.63 5.38 -12.70
C LEU A 689 9.71 5.73 -13.87
N ASP A 690 8.78 6.67 -13.66
CA ASP A 690 7.81 7.13 -14.66
C ASP A 690 8.45 8.17 -15.61
N TRP A 691 9.61 7.79 -16.17
CA TRP A 691 10.38 8.58 -17.11
C TRP A 691 10.91 7.71 -18.25
N GLY A 692 10.78 8.19 -19.49
CA GLY A 692 11.28 7.50 -20.68
C GLY A 692 11.39 8.39 -21.91
N GLY A 693 11.43 7.76 -23.09
CA GLY A 693 11.49 8.45 -24.39
C GLY A 693 10.32 9.41 -24.67
N TRP A 694 9.16 9.20 -24.04
CA TRP A 694 8.01 10.11 -24.06
C TRP A 694 8.28 11.40 -23.29
N SER A 695 8.94 11.32 -22.13
CA SER A 695 9.34 12.49 -21.34
C SER A 695 10.31 13.39 -22.13
N LEU A 696 11.17 12.79 -22.97
CA LEU A 696 11.97 13.53 -23.95
C LEU A 696 11.11 14.10 -25.10
N ASN A 697 10.12 13.37 -25.62
CA ASN A 697 9.21 13.90 -26.64
C ASN A 697 8.46 15.14 -26.12
N VAL A 698 7.93 15.10 -24.89
CA VAL A 698 7.26 16.26 -24.26
C VAL A 698 8.22 17.44 -24.11
N ALA A 699 9.47 17.22 -23.69
CA ALA A 699 10.46 18.27 -23.57
C ALA A 699 10.83 18.89 -24.93
N VAL A 700 11.08 18.06 -25.95
CA VAL A 700 11.38 18.51 -27.33
C VAL A 700 10.20 19.25 -27.95
N ALA A 701 8.99 18.72 -27.81
CA ALA A 701 7.74 19.31 -28.30
C ALA A 701 7.48 20.70 -27.72
N ARG A 702 7.74 20.89 -26.42
CA ARG A 702 7.60 22.19 -25.75
C ARG A 702 8.55 23.26 -26.29
N GLU A 703 9.78 22.91 -26.66
CA GLU A 703 10.73 23.90 -27.19
C GLU A 703 10.41 24.30 -28.64
N LEU A 704 9.69 23.43 -29.37
CA LEU A 704 9.33 23.54 -30.79
C LEU A 704 7.88 23.94 -31.08
N ASP A 705 7.04 24.05 -30.05
CA ASP A 705 5.59 24.31 -30.13
C ASP A 705 4.85 23.32 -31.04
N ARG A 706 5.02 22.01 -30.75
CA ARG A 706 4.42 20.89 -31.49
C ARG A 706 3.75 19.88 -30.57
N ALA A 707 3.02 18.91 -31.11
CA ALA A 707 2.53 17.78 -30.32
C ALA A 707 3.67 16.78 -30.02
N PRO A 708 3.71 16.13 -28.83
CA PRO A 708 4.73 15.12 -28.52
C PRO A 708 4.76 13.90 -29.45
N SER A 709 3.66 13.61 -30.16
CA SER A 709 3.57 12.58 -31.20
C SER A 709 4.35 12.94 -32.48
N GLU A 710 4.55 14.23 -32.76
CA GLU A 710 5.12 14.73 -34.03
C GLU A 710 6.65 14.87 -34.00
N VAL A 711 7.26 14.77 -32.81
CA VAL A 711 8.69 15.07 -32.60
C VAL A 711 9.59 13.85 -32.42
N GLU A 712 9.06 12.63 -32.54
CA GLU A 712 9.83 11.39 -32.38
C GLU A 712 11.00 11.30 -33.39
N SER A 713 10.78 11.72 -34.65
CA SER A 713 11.81 11.78 -35.70
C SER A 713 12.89 12.82 -35.38
N ILE A 714 12.48 14.01 -34.95
CA ILE A 714 13.35 15.11 -34.52
C ILE A 714 14.21 14.67 -33.34
N LYS A 715 13.61 14.09 -32.29
CA LYS A 715 14.31 13.58 -31.12
C LYS A 715 15.43 12.61 -31.52
N ARG A 716 15.18 11.68 -32.45
CA ARG A 716 16.17 10.68 -32.88
C ARG A 716 17.40 11.28 -33.56
N GLN A 717 17.29 12.49 -34.13
CA GLN A 717 18.42 13.22 -34.73
C GLN A 717 19.18 14.10 -33.71
N LEU A 718 18.64 14.33 -32.50
CA LEU A 718 19.29 15.14 -31.47
C LEU A 718 20.49 14.41 -30.84
N SER A 719 21.54 15.17 -30.57
CA SER A 719 22.70 14.74 -29.79
C SER A 719 22.81 15.48 -28.46
N PHE A 720 23.01 14.72 -27.38
CA PHE A 720 23.37 15.27 -26.06
C PHE A 720 24.83 15.75 -26.03
N ALA A 721 25.72 15.14 -26.81
CA ALA A 721 27.14 15.46 -26.84
C ALA A 721 27.42 16.82 -27.49
N GLN A 722 26.94 17.04 -28.72
CA GLN A 722 27.24 18.21 -29.53
C GLN A 722 25.99 18.71 -30.29
N VAL A 723 26.02 19.95 -30.80
CA VAL A 723 24.93 20.46 -31.64
C VAL A 723 25.11 19.91 -33.05
N THR A 724 24.24 18.98 -33.46
CA THR A 724 24.19 18.40 -34.81
C THR A 724 23.03 19.01 -35.61
N PRO A 725 23.17 19.27 -36.93
CA PRO A 725 22.04 19.64 -37.76
C PRO A 725 20.90 18.62 -37.65
N VAL A 726 19.65 19.10 -37.64
CA VAL A 726 18.43 18.29 -37.61
C VAL A 726 17.52 18.76 -38.74
N ASP A 727 16.97 17.82 -39.49
CA ASP A 727 16.15 18.10 -40.65
C ASP A 727 14.91 18.93 -40.27
N GLY A 728 14.71 20.05 -40.98
CA GLY A 728 13.58 20.95 -40.75
C GLY A 728 13.70 21.88 -39.53
N LEU A 729 14.87 21.99 -38.88
CA LEU A 729 15.13 22.94 -37.79
C LEU A 729 16.31 23.88 -38.10
N THR A 730 16.25 25.11 -37.59
CA THR A 730 17.41 26.03 -37.60
C THR A 730 18.41 25.65 -36.52
N ALA A 731 19.68 26.07 -36.65
CA ALA A 731 20.71 25.80 -35.65
C ALA A 731 20.35 26.34 -34.25
N GLU A 732 19.66 27.49 -34.18
CA GLU A 732 19.13 28.06 -32.93
C GLU A 732 18.02 27.20 -32.33
N SER A 733 17.05 26.76 -33.15
CA SER A 733 15.99 25.85 -32.73
C SER A 733 16.54 24.51 -32.23
N VAL A 734 17.57 23.97 -32.90
CA VAL A 734 18.26 22.74 -32.45
C VAL A 734 18.93 22.95 -31.09
N ALA A 735 19.66 24.05 -30.90
CA ALA A 735 20.31 24.34 -29.62
C ALA A 735 19.29 24.45 -28.47
N LYS A 736 18.22 25.24 -28.66
CA LYS A 736 17.11 25.37 -27.69
C LYS A 736 16.46 24.02 -27.36
N THR A 737 16.21 23.21 -28.38
CA THR A 737 15.62 21.87 -28.25
C THR A 737 16.53 20.90 -27.48
N ARG A 738 17.84 20.92 -27.78
CA ARG A 738 18.86 20.16 -27.06
C ARG A 738 18.93 20.54 -25.58
N ASP A 739 18.85 21.84 -25.26
CA ASP A 739 18.84 22.31 -23.88
C ASP A 739 17.57 21.85 -23.14
N GLY A 740 16.41 21.82 -23.82
CA GLY A 740 15.18 21.22 -23.30
C GLY A 740 15.34 19.72 -22.98
N ALA A 741 15.90 18.95 -23.92
CA ALA A 741 16.21 17.54 -23.70
C ALA A 741 17.23 17.32 -22.56
N GLN A 742 18.25 18.18 -22.44
CA GLN A 742 19.22 18.14 -21.33
C GLN A 742 18.58 18.45 -19.97
N ARG A 743 17.64 19.40 -19.89
CA ARG A 743 16.85 19.65 -18.67
C ARG A 743 16.02 18.43 -18.25
N ALA A 744 15.40 17.74 -19.21
CA ALA A 744 14.65 16.51 -18.97
C ALA A 744 15.54 15.35 -18.52
N LEU A 745 16.71 15.17 -19.14
CA LEU A 745 17.72 14.19 -18.70
C LEU A 745 18.26 14.49 -17.30
N ALA A 746 18.45 15.76 -16.95
CA ALA A 746 18.86 16.18 -15.62
C ALA A 746 17.78 15.94 -14.55
N ALA A 747 16.49 15.94 -14.91
CA ALA A 747 15.43 15.53 -14.00
C ALA A 747 15.50 14.02 -13.71
N PHE A 748 15.56 13.20 -14.76
CA PHE A 748 15.74 11.75 -14.63
C PHE A 748 17.00 11.36 -13.84
N ALA A 749 18.12 12.05 -14.07
CA ALA A 749 19.34 11.81 -13.31
C ALA A 749 19.14 12.00 -11.80
N ARG A 750 18.35 12.99 -11.36
CA ARG A 750 18.04 13.20 -9.93
C ARG A 750 17.18 12.07 -9.35
N GLU A 751 16.20 11.56 -10.09
CA GLU A 751 15.37 10.43 -9.66
C GLU A 751 16.16 9.12 -9.59
N LEU A 752 17.06 8.89 -10.55
CA LEU A 752 17.97 7.77 -10.55
C LEU A 752 18.97 7.87 -9.39
N ILE A 753 19.55 9.04 -9.12
CA ILE A 753 20.39 9.30 -7.92
C ILE A 753 19.62 8.99 -6.62
N GLY A 754 18.36 9.46 -6.49
CA GLY A 754 17.52 9.15 -5.33
C GLY A 754 17.26 7.64 -5.17
N SER A 755 17.07 6.94 -6.28
CA SER A 755 16.91 5.48 -6.31
C SER A 755 18.17 4.73 -5.87
N LEU A 756 19.35 5.19 -6.32
CA LEU A 756 20.64 4.61 -5.95
C LEU A 756 21.02 4.90 -4.49
N HIS A 757 20.75 6.11 -3.99
CA HIS A 757 20.92 6.43 -2.57
C HIS A 757 20.01 5.59 -1.67
N PHE A 758 18.76 5.33 -2.08
CA PHE A 758 17.87 4.44 -1.34
C PHE A 758 18.42 3.00 -1.26
N TYR A 759 19.00 2.48 -2.34
CA TYR A 759 19.70 1.19 -2.31
C TYR A 759 20.93 1.22 -1.38
N GLN A 760 21.80 2.23 -1.52
CA GLN A 760 23.02 2.36 -0.71
C GLN A 760 22.77 2.56 0.79
N ALA A 761 21.58 3.04 1.18
CA ALA A 761 21.17 3.14 2.57
C ALA A 761 20.79 1.78 3.21
N GLN A 762 20.64 0.72 2.43
CA GLN A 762 20.25 -0.60 2.93
C GLN A 762 21.44 -1.35 3.57
N PRO A 763 21.23 -2.09 4.68
CA PRO A 763 22.27 -2.89 5.30
C PRO A 763 22.91 -3.89 4.33
N GLY A 764 24.23 -3.81 4.17
CA GLY A 764 25.00 -4.71 3.31
C GLY A 764 25.00 -4.37 1.82
N ALA A 765 24.39 -3.26 1.40
CA ALA A 765 24.47 -2.78 0.02
C ALA A 765 25.91 -2.48 -0.40
N LEU A 766 26.27 -2.86 -1.64
CA LEU A 766 27.57 -2.54 -2.22
C LEU A 766 27.59 -1.08 -2.73
N GLY A 767 28.77 -0.48 -2.78
CA GLY A 767 28.95 0.80 -3.50
C GLY A 767 28.66 0.64 -4.99
N ILE A 768 28.05 1.62 -5.64
CA ILE A 768 27.77 1.56 -7.08
C ILE A 768 29.09 1.56 -7.87
N GLY A 769 29.30 0.54 -8.70
CA GLY A 769 30.51 0.42 -9.53
C GLY A 769 30.33 1.04 -10.91
N GLU A 770 29.39 0.51 -11.69
CA GLU A 770 29.03 1.02 -13.01
C GLU A 770 27.51 0.98 -13.24
N ILE A 771 27.04 1.87 -14.13
CA ILE A 771 25.68 1.88 -14.63
C ILE A 771 25.69 1.45 -16.10
N VAL A 772 24.87 0.46 -16.43
CA VAL A 772 24.70 -0.07 -17.78
C VAL A 772 23.32 0.30 -18.29
N VAL A 773 23.27 1.25 -19.21
CA VAL A 773 22.01 1.72 -19.82
C VAL A 773 21.67 0.94 -21.09
N THR A 774 20.40 0.66 -21.30
CA THR A 774 19.85 0.07 -22.52
C THR A 774 18.43 0.58 -22.79
N GLY A 775 17.73 -0.01 -23.75
CA GLY A 775 16.45 0.49 -24.24
C GLY A 775 16.62 1.51 -25.38
N GLY A 776 15.53 1.77 -26.12
CA GLY A 776 15.58 2.56 -27.35
C GLY A 776 16.05 3.99 -27.15
N THR A 777 15.69 4.62 -26.02
CA THR A 777 16.07 5.99 -25.69
C THR A 777 17.55 6.13 -25.34
N ALA A 778 18.17 5.09 -24.75
CA ALA A 778 19.57 5.11 -24.35
C ALA A 778 20.55 5.15 -25.55
N HIS A 779 20.08 4.87 -26.76
CA HIS A 779 20.88 4.86 -27.99
C HIS A 779 21.02 6.25 -28.64
N MET A 780 20.41 7.30 -28.06
CA MET A 780 20.61 8.68 -28.50
C MET A 780 22.07 9.12 -28.29
N HIS A 781 22.66 9.78 -29.30
CA HIS A 781 24.10 10.08 -29.31
C HIS A 781 24.49 11.01 -28.14
N GLY A 782 25.39 10.55 -27.28
CA GLY A 782 25.84 11.28 -26.08
C GLY A 782 24.99 11.06 -24.82
N PHE A 783 23.94 10.22 -24.87
CA PHE A 783 23.02 10.01 -23.75
C PHE A 783 23.74 9.42 -22.53
N ALA A 784 24.48 8.33 -22.72
CA ALA A 784 25.20 7.64 -21.65
C ALA A 784 26.23 8.56 -20.99
N GLU A 785 27.02 9.29 -21.78
CA GLU A 785 28.04 10.21 -21.29
C GLU A 785 27.45 11.42 -20.58
N ALA A 786 26.31 11.93 -21.06
CA ALA A 786 25.60 13.01 -20.38
C ALA A 786 25.00 12.55 -19.04
N LEU A 787 24.39 11.37 -18.99
CA LEU A 787 23.88 10.78 -17.76
C LEU A 787 25.02 10.51 -16.75
N GLY A 788 26.15 9.97 -17.19
CA GLY A 788 27.32 9.71 -16.35
C GLY A 788 27.90 10.98 -15.73
N ARG A 789 27.97 12.08 -16.50
CA ARG A 789 28.37 13.40 -15.97
C ARG A 789 27.41 13.95 -14.92
N LEU A 790 26.10 13.69 -15.06
CA LEU A 790 25.08 14.16 -14.12
C LEU A 790 25.05 13.35 -12.82
N ILE A 791 25.32 12.04 -12.89
CA ILE A 791 25.31 11.14 -11.72
C ILE A 791 26.67 11.10 -11.00
N GLY A 792 27.77 11.33 -11.70
CA GLY A 792 29.12 11.19 -11.16
C GLY A 792 29.60 9.73 -11.07
N VAL A 793 28.95 8.83 -11.80
CA VAL A 793 29.27 7.39 -11.88
C VAL A 793 29.48 7.02 -13.35
N PRO A 794 30.41 6.12 -13.72
CA PRO A 794 30.55 5.64 -15.08
C PRO A 794 29.25 5.02 -15.61
N VAL A 795 28.76 5.54 -16.74
CA VAL A 795 27.61 5.02 -17.47
C VAL A 795 28.10 4.52 -18.83
N ARG A 796 27.76 3.27 -19.19
CA ARG A 796 28.03 2.69 -20.51
C ARG A 796 26.78 2.13 -21.14
N LEU A 797 26.76 2.05 -22.47
CA LEU A 797 25.71 1.33 -23.19
C LEU A 797 25.89 -0.19 -22.98
N GLY A 798 24.80 -0.89 -22.72
CA GLY A 798 24.76 -2.34 -22.56
C GLY A 798 24.40 -3.05 -23.86
N ASP A 799 25.24 -4.02 -24.26
CA ASP A 799 24.94 -4.96 -25.34
C ASP A 799 24.18 -6.19 -24.79
N PRO A 800 22.89 -6.38 -25.11
CA PRO A 800 22.13 -7.55 -24.67
C PRO A 800 22.44 -8.83 -25.44
N PHE A 801 23.29 -8.78 -26.47
CA PHE A 801 23.69 -9.94 -27.28
C PHE A 801 25.03 -10.52 -26.81
N ALA A 802 25.77 -9.84 -25.93
CA ALA A 802 27.10 -10.25 -25.47
C ALA A 802 27.14 -11.66 -24.82
N ARG A 803 26.01 -12.16 -24.28
CA ARG A 803 25.87 -13.51 -23.72
C ARG A 803 25.38 -14.57 -24.72
N LEU A 804 24.97 -14.19 -25.93
CA LEU A 804 24.28 -15.05 -26.88
C LEU A 804 25.20 -15.60 -27.97
N LYS A 805 24.95 -16.84 -28.39
CA LYS A 805 25.34 -17.29 -29.73
C LYS A 805 24.33 -16.74 -30.74
N THR A 806 24.79 -15.92 -31.68
CA THR A 806 23.96 -15.36 -32.75
C THR A 806 24.09 -16.19 -34.03
N GLY A 807 22.95 -16.66 -34.55
CA GLY A 807 22.88 -17.01 -35.97
C GLY A 807 23.10 -15.76 -36.82
N ARG A 808 23.67 -15.90 -38.03
CA ARG A 808 23.91 -14.76 -38.93
C ARG A 808 22.60 -14.06 -39.32
N SER A 809 22.27 -12.97 -38.64
CA SER A 809 21.21 -12.03 -39.04
C SER A 809 21.69 -10.60 -38.86
N SER A 810 21.57 -9.80 -39.91
CA SER A 810 21.99 -8.40 -39.97
C SER A 810 20.86 -7.48 -39.52
N GLU A 811 20.77 -7.22 -38.22
CA GLU A 811 19.98 -6.11 -37.68
C GLU A 811 20.90 -4.95 -37.27
N SER A 812 20.43 -3.72 -37.44
CA SER A 812 21.25 -2.51 -37.23
C SER A 812 21.51 -2.26 -35.74
N GLU A 813 22.75 -1.91 -35.38
CA GLU A 813 23.22 -1.65 -34.00
C GLU A 813 22.29 -0.74 -33.18
N GLN A 814 21.68 0.27 -33.81
CA GLN A 814 20.78 1.25 -33.18
C GLN A 814 19.47 0.66 -32.61
N GLN A 815 19.13 -0.59 -32.92
CA GLN A 815 17.83 -1.19 -32.58
C GLN A 815 17.92 -2.27 -31.47
N MET A 816 19.16 -2.66 -31.11
CA MET A 816 19.46 -3.83 -30.28
C MET A 816 19.07 -3.67 -28.81
N GLY A 817 19.30 -2.51 -28.18
CA GLY A 817 19.01 -2.34 -26.75
C GLY A 817 17.53 -2.37 -26.37
N SER A 818 16.62 -2.11 -27.32
CA SER A 818 15.17 -2.21 -27.10
C SER A 818 14.66 -3.65 -26.94
N LEU A 819 15.53 -4.64 -27.12
CA LEU A 819 15.22 -6.08 -27.02
C LEU A 819 15.83 -6.72 -25.76
N ALA A 820 16.54 -5.94 -24.91
CA ALA A 820 17.31 -6.48 -23.80
C ALA A 820 16.46 -7.28 -22.79
N VAL A 821 15.25 -6.82 -22.49
CA VAL A 821 14.33 -7.52 -21.59
C VAL A 821 13.71 -8.74 -22.29
N ALA A 822 13.18 -8.59 -23.51
CA ALA A 822 12.69 -9.72 -24.31
C ALA A 822 13.73 -10.87 -24.46
N ILE A 823 14.99 -10.55 -24.74
CA ILE A 823 16.12 -11.49 -24.78
C ILE A 823 16.33 -12.15 -23.42
N GLY A 824 16.41 -11.36 -22.35
CA GLY A 824 16.64 -11.84 -20.99
C GLY A 824 15.57 -12.81 -20.48
N LEU A 825 14.32 -12.60 -20.88
CA LEU A 825 13.19 -13.51 -20.59
C LEU A 825 13.34 -14.87 -21.29
N GLY A 826 13.96 -14.90 -22.47
CA GLY A 826 14.28 -16.12 -23.20
C GLY A 826 15.43 -16.94 -22.59
N ILE A 827 16.32 -16.29 -21.83
CA ILE A 827 17.45 -16.94 -21.15
C ILE A 827 16.97 -17.65 -19.87
N GLU A 828 17.48 -18.86 -19.63
CA GLU A 828 17.45 -19.53 -18.33
C GLU A 828 18.87 -19.53 -17.73
N ASP A 829 18.98 -19.21 -16.44
CA ASP A 829 20.21 -19.33 -15.63
C ASP A 829 20.15 -20.60 -14.76
#